data_AF-A0A5E4ZDN7-F1
#
_entry.id   AF-A0A5E4ZDN7-F1
#
_cell.length_a   1.000
_cell.length_b   1.000
_cell.length_c   1.000
_cell.angle_alpha   90.00
_cell.angle_beta   90.00
_cell.angle_gamma   90.00
#
_symmetry.space_group_name_H-M   'P 1'
#
loop_
_entity.id
_entity.type
_entity.pdbx_description
1 polymer ?
#
loop_
_entity_poly.entity_id
_entity_poly.type
_entity_poly.pdbx_seq_one_letter_code
_entity_poly.pdbx_strand_id
1 'polypeptide(L)'
;MPPPAKIPRQETGASGGKATITDAILRIWKALGQGGIAAAGGLGGVARRDNVPAAALKNYLHADGRLTQHGEDRLAPGRKAKITDAMLRTWKTLGQAGIEAAGGLDAVARRDKVPVMALKNYLRADGSLTQHGEDRLNPGGKATITEAMLLTWKTLGQAGIKAAGGLDGVARRDNVPAGALKNYLHADGRLTQLGEDRLNPGRKVEITDAMLRTWKALGRAGIKAAGGLDGVARRDNVPVMALKHYLRADGSLTQRGEDRLNPCGKATITDAMLRTWKTLGQAGIEAAGGLDGVARRDNVPVTALRNYLRADGRLTPLGEDRLNLGRKTRITDAMLQTWKDLGRAGIKAAGGLDAVARRDKVRVAALKSYLRADGRLTPLGEDRLNPGRKATITEAMLRTWTALGQAGIEAAGGLDGVAKRDNVPAGALKNYLRADGSLTQRGEDRLNPGRKATITGAMLRTWKTLGQAGIKAAGGLDGVARRDNVPAGSLRKYLRADGRLTQLAEDRLNPGGKTKITDAMLLTWKTLGRAGIKAAGGLDAVAKRDNVPATALRHYLRADGRLTQLGEDRLNPGGKATITEAMLQTWKTLGQAEIEAAGGLDGVARRDNVPAAALKSYLRADGRLTQLGEDRLNPDGKAKITDAMLRTWKALGQAGIKAAGGLEGVARRDNVPVAALKNYLRADGSLTQRGEDRLNPGGKATITDAMLQTWKALGHEGIEAAGGLDGVARRDNVPVMALKHYLHADGSLTQFGEDRLNPDGKATITEAMLRTWKTLGQAGIKAAGGLEGVARQDNVPAGALKNYLRADGRLTQLGEDRLNPGGKAKITDAMLQTWTTLGHEGIEAAGGLDGVAKRDNVPAAALKTYLRADGRLTQFGADRLNPDGKAKITDTMLQTWKALGQAGIKAAGGLDGVAKRDNVPVAALKNYLRADGRLTQRGEDRLNPGGKAKITDAMLQTWTALGQAGIEATGGLDGVARRDNVPVAVLKNYLHADGSLTQRGENRLLRKAGAQPM
;
A
#
# COMPACT_ATOMS: atom_id res chain seq x y z
N MET A 1 62.79 -23.88 -74.68
CA MET A 1 61.44 -23.46 -74.24
C MET A 1 61.21 -23.98 -72.83
N PRO A 2 60.92 -23.12 -71.84
CA PRO A 2 60.57 -23.57 -70.48
C PRO A 2 59.07 -23.91 -70.35
N PRO A 3 58.69 -24.83 -69.44
CA PRO A 3 57.31 -25.29 -69.22
C PRO A 3 56.47 -24.36 -68.32
N PRO A 4 55.12 -24.45 -68.36
CA PRO A 4 54.23 -23.53 -67.64
C PRO A 4 54.11 -23.84 -66.15
N ALA A 5 53.98 -22.75 -65.38
CA ALA A 5 53.99 -22.71 -63.92
C ALA A 5 52.81 -23.47 -63.26
N LYS A 6 53.14 -24.23 -62.20
CA LYS A 6 52.19 -24.95 -61.34
C LYS A 6 51.42 -23.98 -60.43
N ILE A 7 50.10 -24.11 -60.41
CA ILE A 7 49.20 -23.43 -59.45
C ILE A 7 49.35 -24.12 -58.07
N PRO A 8 49.54 -23.38 -56.97
CA PRO A 8 49.69 -23.98 -55.64
C PRO A 8 48.39 -24.64 -55.16
N ARG A 9 48.50 -25.88 -54.71
CA ARG A 9 47.43 -26.65 -54.07
C ARG A 9 47.35 -26.21 -52.60
N GLN A 10 46.22 -25.64 -52.17
CA GLN A 10 45.97 -25.36 -50.75
C GLN A 10 45.80 -26.66 -49.96
N GLU A 11 46.61 -26.82 -48.91
CA GLU A 11 46.53 -27.91 -47.94
C GLU A 11 45.22 -27.84 -47.16
N THR A 12 44.41 -28.91 -47.22
CA THR A 12 43.22 -29.08 -46.39
C THR A 12 43.59 -29.80 -45.11
N GLY A 13 43.84 -29.04 -44.04
CA GLY A 13 43.83 -29.55 -42.66
C GLY A 13 42.42 -29.99 -42.27
N ALA A 14 42.28 -31.28 -41.97
CA ALA A 14 41.01 -31.90 -41.61
C ALA A 14 40.62 -31.61 -40.14
N SER A 15 39.54 -30.87 -39.93
CA SER A 15 38.62 -31.11 -38.81
C SER A 15 37.22 -30.58 -39.13
N GLY A 16 36.34 -31.46 -39.63
CA GLY A 16 34.87 -31.54 -39.42
C GLY A 16 33.93 -30.33 -39.45
N GLY A 17 34.39 -29.09 -39.61
CA GLY A 17 33.56 -27.89 -39.58
C GLY A 17 32.97 -27.59 -40.95
N LYS A 18 31.79 -28.14 -41.23
CA LYS A 18 31.02 -27.79 -42.45
C LYS A 18 30.75 -26.29 -42.47
N ALA A 19 31.08 -25.61 -43.57
CA ALA A 19 30.85 -24.17 -43.70
C ALA A 19 29.35 -23.86 -43.61
N THR A 20 28.98 -22.86 -42.80
CA THR A 20 27.59 -22.40 -42.70
C THR A 20 27.25 -21.56 -43.93
N ILE A 21 26.18 -21.91 -44.64
CA ILE A 21 25.71 -21.19 -45.83
C ILE A 21 25.25 -19.78 -45.42
N THR A 22 26.01 -18.75 -45.79
CA THR A 22 25.68 -17.34 -45.51
C THR A 22 25.00 -16.69 -46.72
N ASP A 23 24.36 -15.55 -46.51
CA ASP A 23 23.75 -14.77 -47.61
C ASP A 23 24.81 -14.30 -48.61
N ALA A 24 26.05 -14.06 -48.17
CA ALA A 24 27.16 -13.73 -49.05
C ALA A 24 27.50 -14.91 -49.97
N ILE A 25 27.59 -16.12 -49.42
CA ILE A 25 27.85 -17.35 -50.18
C ILE A 25 26.74 -17.61 -51.20
N LEU A 26 25.47 -17.39 -50.83
CA LEU A 26 24.34 -17.54 -51.76
C LEU A 26 24.36 -16.51 -52.91
N ARG A 27 24.81 -15.28 -52.66
CA ARG A 27 25.00 -14.27 -53.72
C ARG A 27 26.14 -14.65 -54.65
N ILE A 28 27.23 -15.18 -54.12
CA ILE A 28 28.37 -15.69 -54.91
C ILE A 28 27.88 -16.84 -55.81
N TRP A 29 27.15 -17.80 -55.26
CA TRP A 29 26.59 -18.91 -56.02
C TRP A 29 25.63 -18.47 -57.13
N LYS A 30 24.77 -17.49 -56.85
CA LYS A 30 23.89 -16.90 -57.86
C LYS A 30 24.68 -16.20 -58.96
N ALA A 31 25.78 -15.53 -58.62
CA ALA A 31 26.63 -14.80 -59.57
C ALA A 31 27.47 -15.71 -60.46
N LEU A 32 27.77 -16.95 -60.03
CA LEU A 32 28.48 -17.93 -60.88
C LEU A 32 27.70 -18.25 -62.16
N GLY A 33 26.36 -18.27 -62.08
CA GLY A 33 25.52 -18.71 -63.18
C GLY A 33 25.81 -20.15 -63.63
N GLN A 34 25.19 -20.58 -64.73
CA GLN A 34 25.41 -21.92 -65.28
C GLN A 34 26.87 -22.15 -65.68
N GLY A 35 27.53 -21.16 -66.30
CA GLY A 35 28.91 -21.25 -66.76
C GLY A 35 29.93 -21.42 -65.63
N GLY A 36 29.79 -20.66 -64.54
CA GLY A 36 30.66 -20.78 -63.38
C GLY A 36 30.44 -22.07 -62.59
N ILE A 37 29.21 -22.61 -62.57
CA ILE A 37 28.93 -23.91 -61.96
C ILE A 37 29.51 -25.06 -62.80
N ALA A 38 29.38 -25.00 -64.13
CA ALA A 38 29.98 -25.97 -65.02
C ALA A 38 31.52 -25.97 -64.90
N ALA A 39 32.15 -24.78 -64.90
CA ALA A 39 33.59 -24.63 -64.74
C ALA A 39 34.12 -25.14 -63.39
N ALA A 40 33.30 -25.11 -62.33
CA ALA A 40 33.64 -25.68 -61.04
C ALA A 40 33.55 -27.22 -61.00
N GLY A 41 33.00 -27.88 -62.03
CA GLY A 41 32.70 -29.32 -62.03
C GLY A 41 31.28 -29.64 -61.54
N GLY A 42 30.32 -28.78 -61.86
CA GLY A 42 28.92 -28.88 -61.43
C GLY A 42 28.70 -28.49 -59.97
N LEU A 43 27.49 -28.74 -59.44
CA LEU A 43 27.16 -28.45 -58.04
C LEU A 43 28.08 -29.20 -57.05
N GLY A 44 28.53 -30.41 -57.39
CA GLY A 44 29.51 -31.15 -56.55
C GLY A 44 30.88 -30.48 -56.50
N GLY A 45 31.25 -29.78 -57.56
CA GLY A 45 32.43 -28.94 -57.65
C GLY A 45 32.34 -27.68 -56.78
N VAL A 46 31.26 -26.93 -56.90
CA VAL A 46 30.97 -25.74 -56.07
C VAL A 46 30.89 -26.11 -54.58
N ALA A 47 30.24 -27.24 -54.26
CA ALA A 47 30.14 -27.76 -52.90
C ALA A 47 31.52 -28.06 -52.27
N ARG A 48 32.44 -28.64 -53.05
CA ARG A 48 33.81 -28.91 -52.61
C ARG A 48 34.62 -27.62 -52.45
N ARG A 49 34.52 -26.72 -53.43
CA ARG A 49 35.22 -25.42 -53.41
C ARG A 49 34.86 -24.60 -52.16
N ASP A 50 33.57 -24.58 -51.82
CA ASP A 50 33.06 -23.73 -50.74
C ASP A 50 32.83 -24.52 -49.42
N ASN A 51 33.30 -25.77 -49.34
CA ASN A 51 33.21 -26.67 -48.19
C ASN A 51 31.79 -26.82 -47.59
N VAL A 52 30.79 -26.99 -48.45
CA VAL A 52 29.37 -27.20 -48.10
C VAL A 52 28.91 -28.58 -48.58
N PRO A 53 28.08 -29.33 -47.83
CA PRO A 53 27.53 -30.59 -48.33
C PRO A 53 26.76 -30.39 -49.65
N ALA A 54 27.06 -31.21 -50.66
CA ALA A 54 26.41 -31.09 -51.97
C ALA A 54 24.86 -31.18 -51.88
N ALA A 55 24.34 -31.99 -50.97
CA ALA A 55 22.89 -32.06 -50.69
C ALA A 55 22.34 -30.74 -50.11
N ALA A 56 23.10 -30.08 -49.23
CA ALA A 56 22.74 -28.77 -48.70
C ALA A 56 22.79 -27.70 -49.79
N LEU A 57 23.82 -27.70 -50.64
CA LEU A 57 23.91 -26.77 -51.78
C LEU A 57 22.72 -26.93 -52.76
N LYS A 58 22.33 -28.17 -53.07
CA LYS A 58 21.16 -28.47 -53.93
C LYS A 58 19.85 -27.91 -53.36
N ASN A 59 19.78 -27.71 -52.05
CA ASN A 59 18.60 -27.07 -51.45
C ASN A 59 18.54 -25.58 -51.75
N TYR A 60 19.64 -24.92 -52.14
CA TYR A 60 19.70 -23.47 -52.36
C TYR A 60 20.01 -23.06 -53.80
N LEU A 61 20.60 -23.93 -54.62
CA LEU A 61 21.07 -23.60 -55.97
C LEU A 61 20.79 -24.76 -56.96
N HIS A 62 20.20 -24.42 -58.10
CA HIS A 62 20.01 -25.31 -59.24
C HIS A 62 21.28 -25.41 -60.10
N ALA A 63 21.37 -26.45 -60.93
CA ALA A 63 22.52 -26.68 -61.80
C ALA A 63 22.68 -25.61 -62.90
N ASP A 64 21.60 -24.90 -63.23
CA ASP A 64 21.57 -23.77 -64.17
C ASP A 64 22.02 -22.43 -63.54
N GLY A 65 22.41 -22.44 -62.26
CA GLY A 65 22.86 -21.25 -61.53
C GLY A 65 21.76 -20.36 -60.99
N ARG A 66 20.49 -20.75 -61.14
CA ARG A 66 19.38 -20.09 -60.44
C ARG A 66 19.32 -20.58 -59.00
N LEU A 67 18.95 -19.69 -58.09
CA LEU A 67 18.65 -20.10 -56.72
C LEU A 67 17.37 -20.91 -56.71
N THR A 68 17.34 -21.94 -55.88
CA THR A 68 16.07 -22.59 -55.54
C THR A 68 15.22 -21.61 -54.72
N GLN A 69 13.93 -21.91 -54.54
CA GLN A 69 13.07 -21.10 -53.67
C GLN A 69 13.66 -20.92 -52.26
N HIS A 70 14.35 -21.94 -51.71
CA HIS A 70 14.98 -21.82 -50.40
C HIS A 70 16.20 -20.87 -50.41
N GLY A 71 16.95 -20.83 -51.53
CA GLY A 71 18.00 -19.86 -51.81
C GLY A 71 17.48 -18.43 -51.91
N GLU A 72 16.41 -18.24 -52.67
CA GLU A 72 15.75 -16.93 -52.81
C GLU A 72 15.16 -16.43 -51.49
N ASP A 73 14.47 -17.33 -50.77
CA ASP A 73 13.87 -17.06 -49.46
C ASP A 73 14.90 -16.62 -48.43
N ARG A 74 16.11 -17.20 -48.50
CA ARG A 74 17.21 -16.87 -47.60
C ARG A 74 17.87 -15.54 -47.97
N LEU A 75 17.98 -15.21 -49.25
CA LEU A 75 18.52 -13.92 -49.69
C LEU A 75 17.55 -12.74 -49.56
N ALA A 76 16.24 -12.97 -49.50
CA ALA A 76 15.21 -11.94 -49.39
C ALA A 76 14.29 -12.12 -48.15
N PRO A 77 14.82 -12.22 -46.92
CA PRO A 77 14.03 -12.56 -45.74
C PRO A 77 13.04 -11.46 -45.32
N GLY A 78 13.18 -10.24 -45.84
CA GLY A 78 12.39 -9.05 -45.47
C GLY A 78 11.22 -8.70 -46.40
N ARG A 79 10.98 -9.46 -47.48
CA ARG A 79 9.94 -9.11 -48.48
C ARG A 79 8.66 -9.94 -48.41
N LYS A 80 8.49 -10.77 -47.38
CA LYS A 80 7.32 -11.64 -47.27
C LYS A 80 6.16 -10.97 -46.56
N ALA A 81 5.03 -10.85 -47.24
CA ALA A 81 3.78 -10.36 -46.67
C ALA A 81 3.30 -11.31 -45.55
N LYS A 82 2.74 -10.73 -44.49
CA LYS A 82 2.00 -11.51 -43.50
C LYS A 82 0.70 -11.97 -44.17
N ILE A 83 0.39 -13.26 -44.08
CA ILE A 83 -0.90 -13.80 -44.55
C ILE A 83 -2.02 -13.03 -43.86
N THR A 84 -2.92 -12.40 -44.61
CA THR A 84 -4.08 -11.65 -44.09
C THR A 84 -5.37 -12.41 -44.36
N ASP A 85 -6.45 -12.03 -43.68
CA ASP A 85 -7.76 -12.64 -43.91
C ASP A 85 -8.29 -12.34 -45.33
N ALA A 86 -7.94 -11.19 -45.89
CA ALA A 86 -8.22 -10.86 -47.28
C ALA A 86 -7.51 -11.81 -48.26
N MET A 87 -6.24 -12.16 -47.98
CA MET A 87 -5.50 -13.14 -48.79
C MET A 87 -6.13 -14.52 -48.70
N LEU A 88 -6.53 -14.97 -47.50
CA LEU A 88 -7.21 -16.26 -47.33
C LEU A 88 -8.54 -16.33 -48.09
N ARG A 89 -9.33 -15.24 -48.08
CA ARG A 89 -10.57 -15.15 -48.88
C ARG A 89 -10.27 -15.22 -50.38
N THR A 90 -9.27 -14.48 -50.83
CA THR A 90 -8.83 -14.46 -52.24
C THR A 90 -8.32 -15.83 -52.71
N TRP A 91 -7.60 -16.53 -51.84
CA TRP A 91 -7.13 -17.88 -52.11
C TRP A 91 -8.26 -18.91 -52.15
N LYS A 92 -9.24 -18.78 -51.25
CA LYS A 92 -10.45 -19.63 -51.27
C LYS A 92 -11.24 -19.44 -52.57
N THR A 93 -11.28 -18.23 -53.12
CA THR A 93 -11.98 -17.94 -54.38
C THR A 93 -11.21 -18.36 -55.64
N LEU A 94 -9.89 -18.57 -55.56
CA LEU A 94 -9.10 -19.05 -56.70
C LEU A 94 -9.54 -20.46 -57.14
N GLY A 95 -9.93 -21.31 -56.18
CA GLY A 95 -10.21 -22.72 -56.45
C GLY A 95 -9.01 -23.48 -57.03
N GLN A 96 -9.21 -24.75 -57.37
CA GLN A 96 -8.16 -25.58 -57.97
C GLN A 96 -7.65 -25.00 -59.30
N ALA A 97 -8.58 -24.64 -60.20
CA ALA A 97 -8.25 -24.12 -61.53
C ALA A 97 -7.44 -22.81 -61.46
N GLY A 98 -7.75 -21.89 -60.54
CA GLY A 98 -7.00 -20.66 -60.37
C GLY A 98 -5.60 -20.88 -59.75
N ILE A 99 -5.44 -21.91 -58.92
CA ILE A 99 -4.13 -22.30 -58.39
C ILE A 99 -3.27 -22.94 -59.48
N GLU A 100 -3.84 -23.84 -60.28
CA GLU A 100 -3.15 -24.46 -61.42
C GLU A 100 -2.75 -23.41 -62.47
N ALA A 101 -3.66 -22.50 -62.84
CA ALA A 101 -3.39 -21.40 -63.75
C ALA A 101 -2.30 -20.44 -63.24
N ALA A 102 -2.20 -20.27 -61.92
CA ALA A 102 -1.12 -19.49 -61.33
C ALA A 102 0.24 -20.20 -61.40
N GLY A 103 0.30 -21.51 -61.71
CA GLY A 103 1.51 -22.34 -61.67
C GLY A 103 1.69 -23.12 -60.36
N GLY A 104 0.58 -23.47 -59.70
CA GLY A 104 0.54 -24.19 -58.43
C GLY A 104 0.68 -23.31 -57.18
N LEU A 105 0.59 -23.92 -56.00
CA LEU A 105 0.70 -23.21 -54.71
C LEU A 105 2.01 -22.43 -54.57
N ASP A 106 3.10 -22.93 -55.14
CA ASP A 106 4.41 -22.28 -55.07
C ASP A 106 4.42 -20.96 -55.87
N ALA A 107 3.65 -20.89 -56.97
CA ALA A 107 3.50 -19.67 -57.75
C ALA A 107 2.48 -18.69 -57.13
N VAL A 108 1.39 -19.18 -56.53
CA VAL A 108 0.50 -18.35 -55.70
C VAL A 108 1.26 -17.71 -54.54
N ALA A 109 2.13 -18.47 -53.87
CA ALA A 109 2.98 -17.95 -52.80
C ALA A 109 3.96 -16.87 -53.29
N ARG A 110 4.52 -17.02 -54.49
CA ARG A 110 5.38 -16.01 -55.12
C ARG A 110 4.60 -14.74 -55.49
N ARG A 111 3.46 -14.89 -56.15
CA ARG A 111 2.57 -13.78 -56.55
C ARG A 111 2.20 -12.92 -55.35
N ASP A 112 1.79 -13.58 -54.27
CA ASP A 112 1.27 -12.90 -53.08
C ASP A 112 2.37 -12.66 -52.02
N LYS A 113 3.63 -12.95 -52.38
CA LYS A 113 4.84 -12.77 -51.57
C LYS A 113 4.73 -13.39 -50.17
N VAL A 114 4.17 -14.58 -50.04
CA VAL A 114 4.06 -15.32 -48.77
C VAL A 114 5.00 -16.52 -48.73
N PRO A 115 5.47 -17.00 -47.56
CA PRO A 115 6.23 -18.24 -47.51
C PRO A 115 5.37 -19.40 -48.02
N VAL A 116 5.89 -20.20 -48.96
CA VAL A 116 5.20 -21.38 -49.52
C VAL A 116 4.69 -22.31 -48.42
N MET A 117 5.51 -22.60 -47.41
CA MET A 117 5.09 -23.43 -46.27
C MET A 117 4.00 -22.79 -45.44
N ALA A 118 4.02 -21.46 -45.29
CA ALA A 118 2.95 -20.75 -44.60
C ALA A 118 1.66 -20.80 -45.42
N LEU A 119 1.72 -20.62 -46.75
CA LEU A 119 0.56 -20.78 -47.63
C LEU A 119 -0.02 -22.20 -47.54
N LYS A 120 0.82 -23.23 -47.63
CA LYS A 120 0.42 -24.65 -47.50
C LYS A 120 -0.22 -24.97 -46.16
N ASN A 121 0.11 -24.22 -45.10
CA ASN A 121 -0.56 -24.36 -43.81
C ASN A 121 -1.99 -23.80 -43.81
N TYR A 122 -2.37 -22.96 -44.77
CA TYR A 122 -3.68 -22.32 -44.84
C TYR A 122 -4.51 -22.71 -46.07
N LEU A 123 -3.89 -23.17 -47.16
CA LEU A 123 -4.51 -23.47 -48.44
C LEU A 123 -4.01 -24.81 -49.01
N ARG A 124 -4.94 -25.65 -49.48
CA ARG A 124 -4.66 -26.92 -50.15
C ARG A 124 -4.53 -26.73 -51.67
N ALA A 125 -3.97 -27.71 -52.36
CA ALA A 125 -3.77 -27.65 -53.81
C ALA A 125 -5.09 -27.59 -54.61
N ASP A 126 -6.18 -28.12 -54.04
CA ASP A 126 -7.53 -28.08 -54.60
C ASP A 126 -8.24 -26.71 -54.40
N GLY A 127 -7.56 -25.72 -53.80
CA GLY A 127 -8.11 -24.39 -53.53
C GLY A 127 -8.99 -24.28 -52.30
N SER A 128 -9.24 -25.40 -51.60
CA SER A 128 -9.89 -25.35 -50.30
C SER A 128 -8.91 -24.90 -49.21
N LEU A 129 -9.42 -24.21 -48.20
CA LEU A 129 -8.61 -23.85 -47.05
C LEU A 129 -8.31 -25.09 -46.20
N THR A 130 -7.13 -25.13 -45.61
CA THR A 130 -6.88 -26.06 -44.51
C THR A 130 -7.74 -25.68 -43.31
N GLN A 131 -7.85 -26.56 -42.31
CA GLN A 131 -8.56 -26.22 -41.08
C GLN A 131 -7.96 -24.99 -40.39
N HIS A 132 -6.64 -24.80 -40.49
CA HIS A 132 -5.98 -23.62 -39.96
C HIS A 132 -6.35 -22.34 -40.73
N GLY A 133 -6.63 -22.44 -42.04
CA GLY A 133 -7.21 -21.37 -42.86
C GLY A 133 -8.65 -21.05 -42.50
N GLU A 134 -9.49 -22.08 -42.36
CA GLU A 134 -10.89 -21.96 -41.94
C GLU A 134 -11.01 -21.35 -40.52
N ASP A 135 -10.26 -21.87 -39.55
CA ASP A 135 -10.25 -21.38 -38.17
C ASP A 135 -9.81 -19.91 -38.09
N ARG A 136 -8.88 -19.51 -38.96
CA ARG A 136 -8.40 -18.14 -39.03
C ARG A 136 -9.41 -17.18 -39.65
N LEU A 137 -10.18 -17.63 -40.65
CA LEU A 137 -11.22 -16.82 -41.27
C LEU A 137 -12.50 -16.74 -40.44
N ASN A 138 -12.77 -17.74 -39.62
CA ASN A 138 -13.98 -17.84 -38.80
C ASN A 138 -13.69 -17.93 -37.28
N PRO A 139 -12.97 -16.96 -36.69
CA PRO A 139 -12.54 -17.05 -35.30
C PRO A 139 -13.70 -16.96 -34.28
N GLY A 140 -14.83 -16.35 -34.66
CA GLY A 140 -16.02 -16.17 -33.81
C GLY A 140 -17.10 -17.23 -33.98
N GLY A 141 -16.95 -18.16 -34.92
CA GLY A 141 -17.99 -19.15 -35.26
C GLY A 141 -17.83 -20.50 -34.57
N LYS A 142 -16.80 -20.71 -33.73
CA LYS A 142 -16.48 -22.02 -33.17
C LYS A 142 -17.23 -22.29 -31.87
N ALA A 143 -17.83 -23.47 -31.75
CA ALA A 143 -18.45 -23.95 -30.53
C ALA A 143 -17.41 -24.11 -29.40
N THR A 144 -17.82 -23.78 -28.17
CA THR A 144 -17.03 -24.10 -26.98
C THR A 144 -17.16 -25.58 -26.69
N ILE A 145 -16.04 -26.25 -26.39
CA ILE A 145 -16.02 -27.67 -26.04
C ILE A 145 -16.80 -27.89 -24.73
N THR A 146 -17.94 -28.58 -24.83
CA THR A 146 -18.79 -28.94 -23.68
C THR A 146 -18.49 -30.35 -23.18
N GLU A 147 -18.96 -30.67 -21.97
CA GLU A 147 -18.87 -32.02 -21.41
C GLU A 147 -19.64 -33.04 -22.25
N ALA A 148 -20.81 -32.65 -22.78
CA ALA A 148 -21.58 -33.48 -23.70
C ALA A 148 -20.78 -33.85 -24.95
N MET A 149 -20.08 -32.89 -25.56
CA MET A 149 -19.23 -33.14 -26.72
C MET A 149 -18.09 -34.11 -26.40
N LEU A 150 -17.45 -33.97 -25.24
CA LEU A 150 -16.39 -34.88 -24.79
C LEU A 150 -16.89 -36.31 -24.58
N LEU A 151 -18.10 -36.47 -24.04
CA LEU A 151 -18.75 -37.79 -23.92
C LEU A 151 -19.03 -38.38 -25.31
N THR A 152 -19.61 -37.60 -26.23
CA THR A 152 -19.87 -38.02 -27.61
C THR A 152 -18.59 -38.38 -28.36
N TRP A 153 -17.49 -37.68 -28.12
CA TRP A 153 -16.20 -38.00 -28.73
C TRP A 153 -15.56 -39.25 -28.16
N LYS A 154 -15.72 -39.48 -26.86
CA LYS A 154 -15.28 -40.71 -26.20
C LYS A 154 -16.02 -41.93 -26.75
N THR A 155 -17.31 -41.80 -27.07
CA THR A 155 -18.11 -42.91 -27.61
C THR A 155 -17.86 -43.18 -29.10
N LEU A 156 -17.36 -42.20 -29.87
CA LEU A 156 -16.96 -42.42 -31.28
C LEU A 156 -15.85 -43.46 -31.43
N GLY A 157 -14.91 -43.52 -30.48
CA GLY A 157 -13.72 -44.36 -30.56
C GLY A 157 -12.85 -44.08 -31.79
N GLN A 158 -11.84 -44.91 -32.00
CA GLN A 158 -10.91 -44.77 -33.13
C GLN A 158 -11.62 -44.87 -34.49
N ALA A 159 -12.59 -45.78 -34.62
CA ALA A 159 -13.32 -46.02 -35.86
C ALA A 159 -14.19 -44.82 -36.25
N GLY A 160 -14.95 -44.25 -35.31
CA GLY A 160 -15.78 -43.06 -35.55
C GLY A 160 -14.95 -41.81 -35.85
N ILE A 161 -13.79 -41.65 -35.21
CA ILE A 161 -12.86 -40.55 -35.52
C ILE A 161 -12.26 -40.72 -36.93
N LYS A 162 -11.86 -41.93 -37.31
CA LYS A 162 -11.35 -42.20 -38.66
C LYS A 162 -12.44 -41.95 -39.71
N ALA A 163 -13.67 -42.40 -39.47
CA ALA A 163 -14.82 -42.18 -40.35
C ALA A 163 -15.16 -40.69 -40.53
N ALA A 164 -14.98 -39.86 -39.49
CA ALA A 164 -15.14 -38.42 -39.59
C ALA A 164 -14.03 -37.73 -40.41
N GLY A 165 -12.95 -38.43 -40.78
CA GLY A 165 -11.76 -37.86 -41.42
C GLY A 165 -10.66 -37.44 -40.44
N GLY A 166 -10.54 -38.17 -39.33
CA GLY A 166 -9.60 -37.90 -38.23
C GLY A 166 -10.10 -36.83 -37.26
N LEU A 167 -9.24 -36.40 -36.33
CA LEU A 167 -9.58 -35.34 -35.36
C LEU A 167 -9.98 -34.03 -36.04
N ASP A 168 -9.35 -33.69 -37.17
CA ASP A 168 -9.72 -32.49 -37.94
C ASP A 168 -11.11 -32.64 -38.60
N GLY A 169 -11.53 -33.87 -38.85
CA GLY A 169 -12.88 -34.23 -39.28
C GLY A 169 -13.93 -34.04 -38.20
N VAL A 170 -13.69 -34.58 -37.01
CA VAL A 170 -14.54 -34.38 -35.82
C VAL A 170 -14.64 -32.90 -35.46
N ALA A 171 -13.53 -32.17 -35.52
CA ALA A 171 -13.50 -30.73 -35.26
C ALA A 171 -14.37 -29.92 -36.24
N ARG A 172 -14.42 -30.35 -37.52
CA ARG A 172 -15.31 -29.76 -38.53
C ARG A 172 -16.77 -30.09 -38.25
N ARG A 173 -17.08 -31.37 -38.03
CA ARG A 173 -18.45 -31.84 -37.77
C ARG A 173 -19.09 -31.12 -36.59
N ASP A 174 -18.34 -30.99 -35.50
CA ASP A 174 -18.85 -30.42 -34.26
C ASP A 174 -18.47 -28.94 -34.09
N ASN A 175 -17.91 -28.35 -35.15
CA ASN A 175 -17.56 -26.94 -35.26
C ASN A 175 -16.69 -26.40 -34.09
N VAL A 176 -15.71 -27.19 -33.64
CA VAL A 176 -14.76 -26.80 -32.57
C VAL A 176 -13.36 -26.53 -33.14
N PRO A 177 -12.48 -25.77 -32.46
CA PRO A 177 -11.11 -25.58 -32.93
C PRO A 177 -10.34 -26.92 -32.85
N ALA A 178 -9.73 -27.35 -33.95
CA ALA A 178 -9.05 -28.65 -34.00
C ALA A 178 -7.88 -28.75 -33.01
N GLY A 179 -7.18 -27.64 -32.78
CA GLY A 179 -6.13 -27.56 -31.75
C GLY A 179 -6.69 -27.71 -30.34
N ALA A 180 -7.89 -27.18 -30.07
CA ALA A 180 -8.56 -27.37 -28.78
C ALA A 180 -9.01 -28.82 -28.62
N LEU A 181 -9.64 -29.41 -29.63
CA LEU A 181 -10.05 -30.83 -29.62
C LEU A 181 -8.87 -31.77 -29.32
N LYS A 182 -7.71 -31.55 -29.96
CA LYS A 182 -6.49 -32.33 -29.73
C LYS A 182 -5.97 -32.25 -28.29
N ASN A 183 -6.31 -31.19 -27.56
CA ASN A 183 -5.98 -31.09 -26.15
C ASN A 183 -6.88 -31.95 -25.27
N TYR A 184 -8.03 -32.40 -25.76
CA TYR A 184 -9.00 -33.18 -24.98
C TYR A 184 -9.17 -34.62 -25.48
N LEU A 185 -8.87 -34.92 -26.74
CA LEU A 185 -9.07 -36.22 -27.38
C LEU A 185 -7.84 -36.66 -28.20
N HIS A 186 -7.42 -37.92 -28.01
CA HIS A 186 -6.41 -38.58 -28.81
C HIS A 186 -6.99 -39.14 -30.13
N ALA A 187 -6.13 -39.41 -31.11
CA ALA A 187 -6.55 -39.93 -32.42
C ALA A 187 -7.15 -41.36 -32.36
N ASP A 188 -6.90 -42.09 -31.27
CA ASP A 188 -7.49 -43.41 -30.98
C ASP A 188 -8.87 -43.31 -30.29
N GLY A 189 -9.37 -42.10 -30.05
CA GLY A 189 -10.65 -41.84 -29.40
C GLY A 189 -10.66 -41.92 -27.89
N ARG A 190 -9.49 -42.12 -27.26
CA ARG A 190 -9.37 -41.93 -25.81
C ARG A 190 -9.30 -40.44 -25.48
N LEU A 191 -9.89 -40.05 -24.36
CA LEU A 191 -9.70 -38.70 -23.85
C LEU A 191 -8.25 -38.56 -23.39
N THR A 192 -7.66 -37.39 -23.64
CA THR A 192 -6.45 -37.01 -22.92
C THR A 192 -6.79 -36.81 -21.43
N GLN A 193 -5.78 -36.72 -20.57
CA GLN A 193 -6.01 -36.39 -19.16
C GLN A 193 -6.78 -35.08 -19.01
N LEU A 194 -6.54 -34.06 -19.84
CA LEU A 194 -7.31 -32.81 -19.79
C LEU A 194 -8.79 -33.02 -20.17
N GLY A 195 -9.08 -33.96 -21.08
CA GLY A 195 -10.43 -34.44 -21.41
C GLY A 195 -11.10 -35.16 -20.25
N GLU A 196 -10.38 -36.07 -19.59
CA GLU A 196 -10.88 -36.78 -18.42
C GLU A 196 -11.13 -35.84 -17.23
N ASP A 197 -10.21 -34.90 -17.02
CA ASP A 197 -10.28 -33.87 -15.99
C ASP A 197 -11.50 -32.97 -16.17
N ARG A 198 -11.83 -32.67 -17.43
CA ARG A 198 -12.99 -31.85 -17.81
C ARG A 198 -14.30 -32.60 -17.64
N LEU A 199 -14.32 -33.91 -17.85
CA LEU A 199 -15.51 -34.76 -17.64
C LEU A 199 -15.74 -35.13 -16.18
N ASN A 200 -14.70 -35.14 -15.34
CA ASN A 200 -14.79 -35.51 -13.93
C ASN A 200 -14.35 -34.38 -12.98
N PRO A 201 -14.93 -33.16 -13.06
CA PRO A 201 -14.48 -32.03 -12.25
C PRO A 201 -14.75 -32.23 -10.75
N GLY A 202 -15.78 -33.00 -10.38
CA GLY A 202 -16.21 -33.20 -8.98
C GLY A 202 -15.53 -34.35 -8.24
N ARG A 203 -14.63 -35.11 -8.88
CA ARG A 203 -14.03 -36.33 -8.29
C ARG A 203 -12.60 -36.15 -7.78
N LYS A 204 -12.00 -34.97 -7.89
CA LYS A 204 -10.57 -34.77 -7.61
C LYS A 204 -10.32 -34.31 -6.19
N VAL A 205 -9.32 -34.92 -5.56
CA VAL A 205 -8.92 -34.61 -4.19
C VAL A 205 -8.12 -33.31 -4.19
N GLU A 206 -8.34 -32.45 -3.19
CA GLU A 206 -7.49 -31.28 -2.97
C GLU A 206 -6.09 -31.73 -2.58
N ILE A 207 -5.06 -31.09 -3.13
CA ILE A 207 -3.66 -31.38 -2.78
C ILE A 207 -3.43 -31.01 -1.32
N THR A 208 -3.25 -31.99 -0.44
CA THR A 208 -2.96 -31.79 0.98
C THR A 208 -1.45 -31.74 1.26
N ASP A 209 -1.05 -31.22 2.41
CA ASP A 209 0.35 -31.20 2.83
C ASP A 209 0.91 -32.61 3.04
N ALA A 210 0.06 -33.56 3.46
CA ALA A 210 0.43 -34.96 3.54
C ALA A 210 0.80 -35.52 2.16
N MET A 211 0.01 -35.21 1.12
CA MET A 211 0.32 -35.63 -0.25
C MET A 211 1.63 -35.02 -0.75
N LEU A 212 1.88 -33.74 -0.48
CA LEU A 212 3.15 -33.09 -0.84
C LEU A 212 4.35 -33.73 -0.15
N ARG A 213 4.24 -34.12 1.13
CA ARG A 213 5.30 -34.86 1.85
C ARG A 213 5.53 -36.24 1.23
N THR A 214 4.46 -36.98 0.96
CA THR A 214 4.54 -38.30 0.30
C THR A 214 5.18 -38.20 -1.08
N TRP A 215 4.81 -37.21 -1.88
CA TRP A 215 5.38 -37.00 -3.21
C TRP A 215 6.85 -36.59 -3.19
N LYS A 216 7.23 -35.75 -2.22
CA LYS A 216 8.64 -35.41 -1.99
C LYS A 216 9.45 -36.66 -1.63
N ALA A 217 8.87 -37.56 -0.83
CA ALA A 217 9.51 -38.81 -0.42
C ALA A 217 9.64 -39.84 -1.57
N LEU A 218 8.76 -39.82 -2.58
CA LEU A 218 8.88 -40.69 -3.76
C LEU A 218 10.20 -40.47 -4.53
N GLY A 219 10.69 -39.22 -4.55
CA GLY A 219 11.85 -38.83 -5.34
C GLY A 219 11.71 -39.11 -6.84
N ARG A 220 12.80 -38.94 -7.59
CA ARG A 220 12.82 -39.17 -9.04
C ARG A 220 12.42 -40.59 -9.44
N ALA A 221 12.88 -41.59 -8.68
CA ALA A 221 12.65 -43.00 -8.97
C ALA A 221 11.17 -43.39 -8.77
N GLY A 222 10.55 -42.99 -7.65
CA GLY A 222 9.14 -43.26 -7.37
C GLY A 222 8.19 -42.56 -8.34
N ILE A 223 8.51 -41.33 -8.77
CA ILE A 223 7.73 -40.63 -9.80
C ILE A 223 7.84 -41.32 -11.15
N LYS A 224 9.04 -41.79 -11.53
CA LYS A 224 9.23 -42.55 -12.78
C LYS A 224 8.44 -43.87 -12.73
N ALA A 225 8.50 -44.59 -11.62
CA ALA A 225 7.78 -45.85 -11.41
C ALA A 225 6.25 -45.68 -11.48
N ALA A 226 5.73 -44.54 -11.00
CA ALA A 226 4.31 -44.23 -11.13
C ALA A 226 3.86 -43.93 -12.57
N GLY A 227 4.78 -43.77 -13.53
CA GLY A 227 4.48 -43.32 -14.89
C GLY A 227 4.63 -41.81 -15.08
N GLY A 228 5.55 -41.17 -14.35
CA GLY A 228 5.77 -39.73 -14.34
C GLY A 228 4.78 -38.98 -13.45
N LEU A 229 4.79 -37.64 -13.53
CA LEU A 229 3.85 -36.80 -12.77
C LEU A 229 2.39 -37.10 -13.14
N ASP A 230 2.14 -37.47 -14.39
CA ASP A 230 0.79 -37.86 -14.87
C ASP A 230 0.34 -39.19 -14.22
N GLY A 231 1.29 -40.07 -13.91
CA GLY A 231 1.09 -41.29 -13.14
C GLY A 231 0.78 -41.05 -11.67
N VAL A 232 1.57 -40.20 -11.01
CA VAL A 232 1.32 -39.77 -9.62
C VAL A 232 -0.04 -39.06 -9.49
N ALA A 233 -0.37 -38.20 -10.44
CA ALA A 233 -1.65 -37.49 -10.48
C ALA A 233 -2.84 -38.45 -10.58
N ARG A 234 -2.73 -39.51 -11.39
CA ARG A 234 -3.75 -40.57 -11.51
C ARG A 234 -3.85 -41.40 -10.24
N ARG A 235 -2.72 -41.87 -9.69
CA ARG A 235 -2.69 -42.69 -8.47
C ARG A 235 -3.35 -41.99 -7.30
N ASP A 236 -3.06 -40.70 -7.14
CA ASP A 236 -3.51 -39.92 -5.99
C ASP A 236 -4.74 -39.04 -6.32
N ASN A 237 -5.33 -39.23 -7.51
CA ASN A 237 -6.54 -38.59 -7.99
C ASN A 237 -6.56 -37.04 -7.86
N VAL A 238 -5.46 -36.40 -8.26
CA VAL A 238 -5.28 -34.94 -8.24
C VAL A 238 -5.14 -34.38 -9.66
N PRO A 239 -5.47 -33.10 -9.91
CA PRO A 239 -5.21 -32.48 -11.21
C PRO A 239 -3.71 -32.45 -11.52
N VAL A 240 -3.30 -33.00 -12.65
CA VAL A 240 -1.89 -33.04 -13.06
C VAL A 240 -1.25 -31.64 -13.13
N MET A 241 -2.02 -30.64 -13.57
CA MET A 241 -1.57 -29.25 -13.60
C MET A 241 -1.38 -28.67 -12.19
N ALA A 242 -2.27 -29.03 -11.26
CA ALA A 242 -2.13 -28.66 -9.86
C ALA A 242 -0.89 -29.34 -9.26
N LEU A 243 -0.68 -30.63 -9.51
CA LEU A 243 0.52 -31.36 -9.06
C LEU A 243 1.81 -30.71 -9.60
N LYS A 244 1.86 -30.38 -10.89
CA LYS A 244 3.00 -29.69 -11.54
C LYS A 244 3.29 -28.31 -10.94
N HIS A 245 2.32 -27.68 -10.28
CA HIS A 245 2.56 -26.44 -9.54
C HIS A 245 3.31 -26.64 -8.24
N TYR A 246 3.28 -27.83 -7.64
CA TYR A 246 3.90 -28.10 -6.33
C TYR A 246 5.06 -29.08 -6.40
N LEU A 247 5.16 -29.91 -7.45
CA LEU A 247 6.16 -30.97 -7.60
C LEU A 247 6.81 -30.96 -8.98
N ARG A 248 8.13 -31.14 -9.01
CA ARG A 248 8.94 -31.27 -10.24
C ARG A 248 9.11 -32.74 -10.62
N ALA A 249 9.49 -32.99 -11.88
CA ALA A 249 9.68 -34.34 -12.41
C ALA A 249 10.85 -35.11 -11.76
N ASP A 250 11.76 -34.42 -11.07
CA ASP A 250 12.85 -35.01 -10.29
C ASP A 250 12.44 -35.36 -8.83
N GLY A 251 11.20 -35.09 -8.44
CA GLY A 251 10.69 -35.33 -7.09
C GLY A 251 10.97 -34.25 -6.07
N SER A 252 11.67 -33.17 -6.46
CA SER A 252 11.76 -31.98 -5.64
C SER A 252 10.46 -31.17 -5.68
N LEU A 253 10.15 -30.49 -4.60
CA LEU A 253 9.04 -29.55 -4.57
C LEU A 253 9.40 -28.30 -5.38
N THR A 254 8.40 -27.69 -6.00
CA THR A 254 8.55 -26.31 -6.50
C THR A 254 8.57 -25.36 -5.30
N GLN A 255 8.95 -24.09 -5.50
CA GLN A 255 8.86 -23.07 -4.44
C GLN A 255 7.45 -22.99 -3.85
N ARG A 256 6.41 -23.16 -4.68
CA ARG A 256 5.03 -23.17 -4.22
C ARG A 256 4.70 -24.42 -3.37
N GLY A 257 5.32 -25.56 -3.69
CA GLY A 257 5.28 -26.78 -2.86
C GLY A 257 6.00 -26.61 -1.53
N GLU A 258 7.18 -26.01 -1.53
CA GLU A 258 7.95 -25.71 -0.31
C GLU A 258 7.24 -24.68 0.56
N ASP A 259 6.72 -23.60 -0.03
CA ASP A 259 5.96 -22.56 0.67
C ASP A 259 4.67 -23.11 1.28
N ARG A 260 4.02 -24.07 0.61
CA ARG A 260 2.83 -24.74 1.13
C ARG A 260 3.16 -25.68 2.29
N LEU A 261 4.29 -26.40 2.22
CA LEU A 261 4.73 -27.28 3.31
C LEU A 261 5.34 -26.55 4.51
N ASN A 262 5.94 -25.38 4.28
CA ASN A 262 6.61 -24.57 5.28
C ASN A 262 6.04 -23.13 5.32
N PRO A 263 4.73 -22.94 5.59
CA PRO A 263 4.10 -21.63 5.52
C PRO A 263 4.59 -20.65 6.60
N CYS A 264 5.14 -21.15 7.72
CA CYS A 264 5.46 -20.35 8.91
C CYS A 264 6.96 -20.19 9.20
N GLY A 265 7.85 -20.69 8.34
CA GLY A 265 9.28 -20.79 8.68
C GLY A 265 10.17 -19.62 8.25
N LYS A 266 9.68 -18.62 7.52
CA LYS A 266 10.59 -17.68 6.84
C LYS A 266 11.18 -16.65 7.81
N ALA A 267 12.48 -16.72 8.05
CA ALA A 267 13.24 -15.81 8.89
C ALA A 267 13.03 -14.34 8.47
N THR A 268 12.89 -13.46 9.45
CA THR A 268 12.92 -12.01 9.19
C THR A 268 14.33 -11.63 8.79
N ILE A 269 14.47 -10.88 7.69
CA ILE A 269 15.76 -10.40 7.20
C ILE A 269 16.41 -9.50 8.25
N THR A 270 17.47 -9.98 8.89
CA THR A 270 18.24 -9.22 9.90
C THR A 270 19.38 -8.43 9.26
N ASP A 271 19.91 -7.45 9.98
CA ASP A 271 21.10 -6.70 9.52
C ASP A 271 22.33 -7.61 9.42
N ALA A 272 22.42 -8.65 10.25
CA ALA A 272 23.46 -9.67 10.15
C ALA A 272 23.36 -10.43 8.82
N MET A 273 22.16 -10.87 8.44
CA MET A 273 21.94 -11.53 7.15
C MET A 273 22.31 -10.63 5.98
N LEU A 274 21.95 -9.34 6.03
CA LEU A 274 22.32 -8.38 4.98
C LEU A 274 23.83 -8.19 4.87
N ARG A 275 24.56 -8.20 5.99
CA ARG A 275 26.04 -8.16 6.00
C ARG A 275 26.62 -9.42 5.38
N THR A 276 26.14 -10.59 5.79
CA THR A 276 26.57 -11.89 5.25
C THR A 276 26.28 -12.01 3.74
N TRP A 277 25.13 -11.53 3.28
CA TRP A 277 24.79 -11.53 1.87
C TRP A 277 25.64 -10.58 1.05
N LYS A 278 25.97 -9.42 1.59
CA LYS A 278 26.90 -8.47 0.96
C LYS A 278 28.30 -9.10 0.78
N THR A 279 28.71 -9.98 1.69
CA THR A 279 30.01 -10.66 1.60
C THR A 279 30.02 -11.90 0.70
N LEU A 280 28.86 -12.48 0.34
CA LEU A 280 28.80 -13.62 -0.58
C LEU A 280 29.32 -13.26 -1.99
N GLY A 281 29.09 -12.02 -2.44
CA GLY A 281 29.35 -11.62 -3.82
C GLY A 281 28.54 -12.44 -4.83
N GLN A 282 28.82 -12.25 -6.11
CA GLN A 282 28.15 -12.99 -7.19
C GLN A 282 28.43 -14.49 -7.12
N ALA A 283 29.70 -14.88 -6.95
CA ALA A 283 30.12 -16.29 -6.90
C ALA A 283 29.46 -17.07 -5.75
N GLY A 284 29.34 -16.46 -4.56
CA GLY A 284 28.67 -17.11 -3.42
C GLY A 284 27.15 -17.25 -3.61
N ILE A 285 26.52 -16.34 -4.37
CA ILE A 285 25.10 -16.46 -4.73
C ILE A 285 24.90 -17.55 -5.78
N GLU A 286 25.75 -17.62 -6.80
CA GLU A 286 25.70 -18.66 -7.83
C GLU A 286 25.93 -20.05 -7.23
N ALA A 287 26.93 -20.19 -6.35
CA ALA A 287 27.22 -21.44 -5.63
C ALA A 287 26.04 -21.91 -4.75
N ALA A 288 25.23 -20.98 -4.23
CA ALA A 288 24.02 -21.33 -3.49
C ALA A 288 22.86 -21.79 -4.39
N GLY A 289 22.96 -21.63 -5.72
CA GLY A 289 21.88 -21.87 -6.68
C GLY A 289 21.08 -20.60 -7.01
N GLY A 290 21.76 -19.44 -7.05
CA GLY A 290 21.15 -18.13 -7.28
C GLY A 290 20.50 -17.53 -6.02
N LEU A 291 19.77 -16.42 -6.18
CA LEU A 291 19.02 -15.80 -5.08
C LEU A 291 17.98 -16.77 -4.48
N ASP A 292 17.41 -17.65 -5.29
CA ASP A 292 16.48 -18.69 -4.83
C ASP A 292 17.21 -19.71 -3.93
N GLY A 293 18.48 -19.97 -4.24
CA GLY A 293 19.42 -20.72 -3.43
C GLY A 293 19.73 -20.09 -2.07
N VAL A 294 20.14 -18.83 -2.08
CA VAL A 294 20.40 -18.05 -0.85
C VAL A 294 19.15 -17.92 0.01
N ALA A 295 17.99 -17.69 -0.62
CA ALA A 295 16.70 -17.63 0.07
C ALA A 295 16.36 -18.95 0.77
N ARG A 296 16.65 -20.10 0.15
CA ARG A 296 16.47 -21.42 0.76
C ARG A 296 17.47 -21.66 1.89
N ARG A 297 18.76 -21.37 1.67
CA ARG A 297 19.83 -21.57 2.67
C ARG A 297 19.55 -20.79 3.95
N ASP A 298 19.16 -19.53 3.80
CA ASP A 298 18.98 -18.62 4.93
C ASP A 298 17.48 -18.51 5.33
N ASN A 299 16.64 -19.36 4.73
CA ASN A 299 15.22 -19.52 5.02
C ASN A 299 14.44 -18.19 5.00
N VAL A 300 14.64 -17.35 3.98
CA VAL A 300 13.96 -16.06 3.80
C VAL A 300 13.06 -16.05 2.56
N PRO A 301 12.01 -15.21 2.48
CA PRO A 301 11.22 -15.11 1.27
C PRO A 301 12.07 -14.56 0.13
N VAL A 302 12.14 -15.27 -1.00
CA VAL A 302 12.96 -14.85 -2.14
C VAL A 302 12.57 -13.47 -2.69
N THR A 303 11.29 -13.13 -2.63
CA THR A 303 10.79 -11.79 -2.98
C THR A 303 11.31 -10.73 -2.01
N ALA A 304 11.36 -11.04 -0.71
CA ALA A 304 11.93 -10.15 0.29
C ALA A 304 13.45 -10.04 0.11
N LEU A 305 14.17 -11.15 -0.11
CA LEU A 305 15.60 -11.15 -0.40
C LEU A 305 15.93 -10.26 -1.60
N ARG A 306 15.18 -10.39 -2.71
CA ARG A 306 15.33 -9.55 -3.92
C ARG A 306 15.10 -8.07 -3.66
N ASN A 307 14.34 -7.70 -2.63
CA ASN A 307 14.18 -6.30 -2.26
C ASN A 307 15.44 -5.73 -1.61
N TYR A 308 16.33 -6.54 -1.06
CA TYR A 308 17.53 -6.11 -0.34
C TYR A 308 18.85 -6.51 -0.99
N LEU A 309 18.88 -7.56 -1.82
CA LEU A 309 20.06 -8.14 -2.46
C LEU A 309 19.82 -8.39 -3.95
N ARG A 310 20.78 -8.01 -4.78
CA ARG A 310 20.81 -8.26 -6.23
C ARG A 310 21.56 -9.56 -6.54
N ALA A 311 21.37 -10.09 -7.75
CA ALA A 311 22.01 -11.34 -8.18
C ALA A 311 23.54 -11.24 -8.30
N ASP A 312 24.08 -10.03 -8.44
CA ASP A 312 25.51 -9.72 -8.46
C ASP A 312 26.15 -9.64 -7.06
N GLY A 313 25.38 -9.87 -5.99
CA GLY A 313 25.84 -9.77 -4.61
C GLY A 313 25.80 -8.37 -4.01
N ARG A 314 25.43 -7.35 -4.78
CA ARG A 314 25.28 -5.98 -4.26
C ARG A 314 23.94 -5.81 -3.55
N LEU A 315 23.94 -5.01 -2.49
CA LEU A 315 22.70 -4.61 -1.83
C LEU A 315 21.89 -3.67 -2.74
N THR A 316 20.57 -3.76 -2.67
CA THR A 316 19.69 -2.74 -3.26
C THR A 316 19.76 -1.45 -2.42
N PRO A 317 19.24 -0.31 -2.91
CA PRO A 317 19.11 0.89 -2.08
C PRO A 317 18.34 0.65 -0.78
N LEU A 318 17.37 -0.27 -0.76
CA LEU A 318 16.65 -0.64 0.45
C LEU A 318 17.54 -1.45 1.42
N GLY A 319 18.39 -2.34 0.90
CA GLY A 319 19.41 -3.06 1.68
C GLY A 319 20.48 -2.14 2.27
N GLU A 320 20.98 -1.20 1.47
CA GLU A 320 21.90 -0.16 1.92
C GLU A 320 21.27 0.73 2.97
N ASP A 321 20.02 1.16 2.75
CA ASP A 321 19.30 2.03 3.67
C ASP A 321 19.07 1.37 5.02
N ARG A 322 18.72 0.08 5.02
CA ARG A 322 18.51 -0.73 6.23
C ARG A 322 19.81 -0.87 7.02
N LEU A 323 20.93 -1.19 6.36
CA LEU A 323 22.23 -1.32 7.03
C LEU A 323 22.81 0.02 7.52
N ASN A 324 22.36 1.15 6.98
CA ASN A 324 22.86 2.49 7.32
C ASN A 324 21.91 3.30 8.23
N LEU A 325 20.92 2.67 8.88
CA LEU A 325 19.89 3.35 9.68
C LEU A 325 20.44 4.24 10.81
N GLY A 326 21.63 3.97 11.33
CA GLY A 326 22.27 4.74 12.41
C GLY A 326 23.13 5.93 11.98
N ARG A 327 23.30 6.22 10.68
CA ARG A 327 24.25 7.25 10.18
C ARG A 327 23.62 8.37 9.35
N LYS A 328 22.30 8.46 9.28
CA LYS A 328 21.63 9.45 8.40
C LYS A 328 21.35 10.77 9.10
N THR A 329 21.76 11.86 8.46
CA THR A 329 21.59 13.24 8.94
C THR A 329 20.14 13.71 8.81
N ARG A 330 19.69 14.54 9.75
CA ARG A 330 18.39 15.24 9.66
C ARG A 330 18.50 16.32 8.58
N ILE A 331 17.50 16.41 7.71
CA ILE A 331 17.42 17.46 6.69
C ILE A 331 17.31 18.82 7.38
N THR A 332 18.31 19.67 7.19
CA THR A 332 18.34 21.07 7.67
C THR A 332 17.91 22.02 6.55
N ASP A 333 17.58 23.26 6.90
CA ASP A 333 17.15 24.25 5.92
C ASP A 333 18.32 24.68 5.03
N ALA A 334 19.55 24.68 5.56
CA ALA A 334 20.77 24.86 4.77
C ALA A 334 20.96 23.77 3.69
N MET A 335 20.68 22.50 4.02
CA MET A 335 20.75 21.40 3.04
C MET A 335 19.69 21.58 1.95
N LEU A 336 18.45 21.91 2.34
CA LEU A 336 17.36 22.23 1.42
C LEU A 336 17.72 23.36 0.46
N GLN A 337 18.34 24.43 0.98
CA GLN A 337 18.79 25.56 0.17
C GLN A 337 19.90 25.13 -0.79
N THR A 338 20.91 24.42 -0.30
CA THR A 338 22.00 23.86 -1.13
C THR A 338 21.48 22.96 -2.25
N TRP A 339 20.44 22.17 -1.97
CA TRP A 339 19.81 21.30 -2.96
C TRP A 339 18.98 22.04 -4.00
N LYS A 340 18.31 23.13 -3.59
CA LYS A 340 17.63 24.03 -4.51
C LYS A 340 18.65 24.70 -5.44
N ASP A 341 19.78 25.13 -4.90
CA ASP A 341 20.83 25.85 -5.63
C ASP A 341 21.61 24.94 -6.59
N LEU A 342 21.69 23.63 -6.32
CA LEU A 342 22.20 22.65 -7.28
C LEU A 342 21.42 22.65 -8.61
N GLY A 343 20.10 22.91 -8.54
CA GLY A 343 19.22 22.86 -9.71
C GLY A 343 19.24 21.52 -10.45
N ARG A 344 18.62 21.49 -11.64
CA ARG A 344 18.56 20.27 -12.47
C ARG A 344 19.94 19.76 -12.87
N ALA A 345 20.84 20.68 -13.24
CA ALA A 345 22.17 20.34 -13.74
C ALA A 345 23.06 19.76 -12.63
N GLY A 346 23.09 20.38 -11.45
CA GLY A 346 23.87 19.90 -10.31
C GLY A 346 23.36 18.57 -9.76
N ILE A 347 22.04 18.36 -9.72
CA ILE A 347 21.47 17.06 -9.32
C ILE A 347 21.82 15.98 -10.34
N LYS A 348 21.77 16.29 -11.64
CA LYS A 348 22.17 15.33 -12.69
C LYS A 348 23.67 15.01 -12.59
N ALA A 349 24.52 16.02 -12.41
CA ALA A 349 25.97 15.85 -12.24
C ALA A 349 26.32 15.03 -11.00
N ALA A 350 25.55 15.18 -9.92
CA ALA A 350 25.72 14.37 -8.72
C ALA A 350 25.32 12.89 -8.90
N GLY A 351 24.67 12.49 -10.01
CA GLY A 351 24.14 11.14 -10.22
C GLY A 351 22.66 10.97 -9.85
N GLY A 352 21.90 12.06 -9.87
CA GLY A 352 20.48 12.12 -9.51
C GLY A 352 20.24 12.29 -8.01
N LEU A 353 18.96 12.35 -7.62
CA LEU A 353 18.55 12.54 -6.22
C LEU A 353 19.10 11.45 -5.28
N ASP A 354 19.22 10.21 -5.77
CA ASP A 354 19.71 9.10 -4.97
C ASP A 354 21.18 9.31 -4.58
N ALA A 355 21.98 9.88 -5.48
CA ALA A 355 23.38 10.18 -5.23
C ALA A 355 23.58 11.46 -4.40
N VAL A 356 22.74 12.49 -4.59
CA VAL A 356 22.68 13.65 -3.68
C VAL A 356 22.34 13.21 -2.26
N ALA A 357 21.38 12.29 -2.11
CA ALA A 357 21.01 11.74 -0.80
C ALA A 357 22.17 10.96 -0.16
N ARG A 358 22.94 10.20 -0.94
CA ARG A 358 24.14 9.50 -0.45
C ARG A 358 25.24 10.49 -0.03
N ARG A 359 25.55 11.47 -0.89
CA ARG A 359 26.56 12.51 -0.63
C ARG A 359 26.29 13.21 0.69
N ASP A 360 25.03 13.58 0.90
CA ASP A 360 24.63 14.39 2.05
C ASP A 360 24.10 13.54 3.22
N LYS A 361 24.23 12.21 3.11
CA LYS A 361 23.85 11.19 4.11
C LYS A 361 22.39 11.28 4.59
N VAL A 362 21.46 11.66 3.71
CA VAL A 362 20.02 11.76 4.02
C VAL A 362 19.24 10.58 3.44
N ARG A 363 18.04 10.32 3.98
CA ARG A 363 17.14 9.30 3.40
C ARG A 363 16.65 9.77 2.04
N VAL A 364 16.81 8.94 1.01
CA VAL A 364 16.36 9.23 -0.37
C VAL A 364 14.87 9.61 -0.40
N ALA A 365 14.03 8.86 0.33
CA ALA A 365 12.60 9.15 0.42
C ALA A 365 12.32 10.52 1.07
N ALA A 366 13.10 10.90 2.09
CA ALA A 366 12.97 12.20 2.72
C ALA A 366 13.41 13.32 1.77
N LEU A 367 14.55 13.17 1.07
CA LEU A 367 14.98 14.12 0.05
C LEU A 367 13.90 14.31 -1.02
N LYS A 368 13.33 13.23 -1.55
CA LYS A 368 12.25 13.25 -2.56
C LYS A 368 10.97 13.92 -2.07
N SER A 369 10.72 13.93 -0.75
CA SER A 369 9.57 14.64 -0.18
C SER A 369 9.73 16.16 -0.19
N TYR A 370 10.96 16.65 -0.29
CA TYR A 370 11.32 18.07 -0.24
C TYR A 370 11.82 18.64 -1.58
N LEU A 371 12.39 17.80 -2.45
CA LEU A 371 13.05 18.20 -3.69
C LEU A 371 12.66 17.27 -4.84
N ARG A 372 12.36 17.85 -6.00
CA ARG A 372 12.07 17.16 -7.25
C ARG A 372 13.36 16.90 -8.04
N ALA A 373 13.30 15.98 -9.00
CA ALA A 373 14.46 15.60 -9.83
C ALA A 373 14.96 16.73 -10.76
N ASP A 374 14.16 17.77 -10.96
CA ASP A 374 14.52 18.99 -11.68
C ASP A 374 15.16 20.06 -10.78
N GLY A 375 15.39 19.76 -9.50
CA GLY A 375 15.95 20.69 -8.52
C GLY A 375 14.99 21.72 -7.96
N ARG A 376 13.71 21.67 -8.35
CA ARG A 376 12.69 22.50 -7.71
C ARG A 376 12.27 21.87 -6.39
N LEU A 377 12.00 22.70 -5.40
CA LEU A 377 11.42 22.25 -4.14
C LEU A 377 10.00 21.70 -4.39
N THR A 378 9.60 20.72 -3.60
CA THR A 378 8.19 20.37 -3.47
C THR A 378 7.48 21.45 -2.62
N PRO A 379 6.14 21.50 -2.58
CA PRO A 379 5.45 22.39 -1.65
C PRO A 379 5.92 22.21 -0.21
N LEU A 380 6.22 20.98 0.23
CA LEU A 380 6.80 20.73 1.56
C LEU A 380 8.18 21.36 1.74
N GLY A 381 9.02 21.37 0.68
CA GLY A 381 10.32 22.05 0.66
C GLY A 381 10.23 23.56 0.64
N GLU A 382 9.29 24.12 -0.14
CA GLU A 382 9.01 25.56 -0.18
C GLU A 382 8.50 26.08 1.16
N ASP A 383 7.56 25.35 1.77
CA ASP A 383 6.97 25.66 3.07
C ASP A 383 8.01 25.65 4.18
N ARG A 384 8.97 24.73 4.08
CA ARG A 384 10.04 24.60 5.07
C ARG A 384 11.11 25.68 4.93
N LEU A 385 11.45 26.08 3.70
CA LEU A 385 12.44 27.14 3.46
C LEU A 385 11.87 28.55 3.64
N ASN A 386 10.55 28.75 3.50
CA ASN A 386 9.91 30.07 3.62
C ASN A 386 8.80 30.12 4.68
N PRO A 387 9.09 29.82 5.97
CA PRO A 387 8.05 29.79 7.01
C PRO A 387 7.43 31.18 7.29
N GLY A 388 8.13 32.28 7.01
CA GLY A 388 7.72 33.65 7.37
C GLY A 388 6.98 34.46 6.30
N ARG A 389 6.74 33.92 5.10
CA ARG A 389 6.14 34.68 3.97
C ARG A 389 4.67 34.36 3.68
N LYS A 390 4.05 33.46 4.43
CA LYS A 390 2.68 33.02 4.13
C LYS A 390 1.64 33.82 4.90
N ALA A 391 0.61 34.27 4.19
CA ALA A 391 -0.50 35.00 4.79
C ALA A 391 -1.25 34.11 5.81
N THR A 392 -1.64 34.72 6.92
CA THR A 392 -2.57 34.10 7.86
C THR A 392 -3.95 34.05 7.23
N ILE A 393 -4.63 32.91 7.32
CA ILE A 393 -5.99 32.75 6.78
C ILE A 393 -6.96 33.68 7.53
N THR A 394 -7.48 34.69 6.82
CA THR A 394 -8.45 35.66 7.35
C THR A 394 -9.89 35.26 7.02
N GLU A 395 -10.86 35.86 7.71
CA GLU A 395 -12.28 35.67 7.41
C GLU A 395 -12.63 36.14 5.99
N ALA A 396 -12.04 37.26 5.55
CA ALA A 396 -12.23 37.78 4.20
C ALA A 396 -11.78 36.77 3.13
N MET A 397 -10.63 36.13 3.34
CA MET A 397 -10.15 35.07 2.45
C MET A 397 -11.12 33.90 2.40
N LEU A 398 -11.62 33.45 3.56
CA LEU A 398 -12.61 32.37 3.61
C LEU A 398 -13.90 32.72 2.87
N ARG A 399 -14.43 33.95 3.01
CA ARG A 399 -15.62 34.40 2.23
C ARG A 399 -15.34 34.36 0.73
N THR A 400 -14.17 34.86 0.34
CA THR A 400 -13.74 34.91 -1.06
C THR A 400 -13.62 33.50 -1.64
N TRP A 401 -13.06 32.56 -0.88
CA TRP A 401 -12.91 31.17 -1.30
C TRP A 401 -14.24 30.43 -1.41
N THR A 402 -15.16 30.65 -0.48
CA THR A 402 -16.52 30.10 -0.57
C THR A 402 -17.24 30.62 -1.80
N ALA A 403 -17.06 31.91 -2.13
CA ALA A 403 -17.67 32.54 -3.30
C ALA A 403 -17.10 32.03 -4.64
N LEU A 404 -15.88 31.50 -4.67
CA LEU A 404 -15.33 30.87 -5.88
C LEU A 404 -16.13 29.62 -6.29
N GLY A 405 -16.69 28.90 -5.31
CA GLY A 405 -17.30 27.58 -5.52
C GLY A 405 -16.35 26.58 -6.17
N GLN A 406 -16.88 25.43 -6.57
CA GLN A 406 -16.09 24.38 -7.22
C GLN A 406 -15.41 24.87 -8.51
N ALA A 407 -16.16 25.57 -9.37
CA ALA A 407 -15.66 26.04 -10.67
C ALA A 407 -14.50 27.05 -10.53
N GLY A 408 -14.59 28.00 -9.59
CA GLY A 408 -13.51 28.97 -9.36
C GLY A 408 -12.27 28.35 -8.73
N ILE A 409 -12.42 27.31 -7.91
CA ILE A 409 -11.29 26.55 -7.36
C ILE A 409 -10.61 25.72 -8.43
N GLU A 410 -11.37 25.05 -9.30
CA GLU A 410 -10.84 24.31 -10.45
C GLU A 410 -10.10 25.25 -11.41
N ALA A 411 -10.68 26.43 -11.72
CA ALA A 411 -10.05 27.45 -12.55
C ALA A 411 -8.74 27.99 -11.96
N ALA A 412 -8.65 28.08 -10.63
CA ALA A 412 -7.41 28.47 -9.96
C ALA A 412 -6.32 27.37 -9.99
N GLY A 413 -6.63 26.15 -10.46
CA GLY A 413 -5.72 25.00 -10.44
C GLY A 413 -5.90 24.08 -9.23
N GLY A 414 -7.11 24.06 -8.66
CA GLY A 414 -7.47 23.35 -7.43
C GLY A 414 -7.08 24.14 -6.17
N LEU A 415 -7.24 23.51 -5.00
CA LEU A 415 -6.88 24.12 -3.72
C LEU A 415 -5.41 24.55 -3.66
N ASP A 416 -4.50 23.81 -4.28
CA ASP A 416 -3.08 24.19 -4.32
C ASP A 416 -2.86 25.48 -5.14
N GLY A 417 -3.72 25.74 -6.13
CA GLY A 417 -3.70 26.95 -6.94
C GLY A 417 -4.29 28.17 -6.22
N VAL A 418 -5.42 27.99 -5.52
CA VAL A 418 -5.98 29.00 -4.61
C VAL A 418 -4.97 29.36 -3.52
N ALA A 419 -4.29 28.37 -2.94
CA ALA A 419 -3.26 28.57 -1.92
C ALA A 419 -2.10 29.41 -2.44
N LYS A 420 -1.68 29.22 -3.70
CA LYS A 420 -0.65 30.02 -4.35
C LYS A 420 -1.12 31.45 -4.62
N ARG A 421 -2.31 31.61 -5.20
CA ARG A 421 -2.88 32.92 -5.55
C ARG A 421 -2.96 33.81 -4.32
N ASP A 422 -3.42 33.24 -3.20
CA ASP A 422 -3.68 33.99 -1.98
C ASP A 422 -2.55 33.84 -0.94
N ASN A 423 -1.43 33.26 -1.36
CA ASN A 423 -0.19 33.10 -0.58
C ASN A 423 -0.38 32.46 0.82
N VAL A 424 -1.20 31.41 0.91
CA VAL A 424 -1.46 30.65 2.15
C VAL A 424 -0.86 29.23 2.07
N PRO A 425 -0.56 28.57 3.21
CA PRO A 425 -0.10 27.19 3.17
C PRO A 425 -1.21 26.27 2.63
N ALA A 426 -0.93 25.48 1.58
CA ALA A 426 -1.94 24.61 0.97
C ALA A 426 -2.51 23.57 1.95
N GLY A 427 -1.69 23.07 2.87
CA GLY A 427 -2.14 22.21 3.96
C GLY A 427 -3.06 22.93 4.95
N ALA A 428 -2.81 24.22 5.22
CA ALA A 428 -3.68 25.03 6.05
C ALA A 428 -5.00 25.31 5.34
N LEU A 429 -4.99 25.71 4.05
CA LEU A 429 -6.20 25.93 3.26
C LEU A 429 -7.13 24.70 3.24
N LYS A 430 -6.57 23.49 3.06
CA LYS A 430 -7.32 22.22 3.09
C LYS A 430 -8.00 21.94 4.43
N ASN A 431 -7.55 22.56 5.52
CA ASN A 431 -8.22 22.45 6.82
C ASN A 431 -9.47 23.32 6.91
N TYR A 432 -9.62 24.34 6.08
CA TYR A 432 -10.74 25.30 6.11
C TYR A 432 -11.67 25.18 4.90
N LEU A 433 -11.19 24.64 3.76
CA LEU A 433 -11.93 24.57 2.50
C LEU A 433 -11.81 23.19 1.85
N ARG A 434 -12.92 22.69 1.31
CA ARG A 434 -13.02 21.44 0.55
C ARG A 434 -12.82 21.71 -0.95
N ALA A 435 -12.57 20.65 -1.72
CA ALA A 435 -12.29 20.76 -3.16
C ALA A 435 -13.51 21.25 -3.97
N ASP A 436 -14.73 21.09 -3.45
CA ASP A 436 -15.97 21.62 -4.03
C ASP A 436 -16.23 23.09 -3.67
N GLY A 437 -15.33 23.72 -2.91
CA GLY A 437 -15.46 25.11 -2.44
C GLY A 437 -16.37 25.32 -1.25
N SER A 438 -16.94 24.25 -0.70
CA SER A 438 -17.58 24.32 0.61
C SER A 438 -16.53 24.42 1.73
N LEU A 439 -16.90 25.06 2.83
CA LEU A 439 -16.05 25.16 4.00
C LEU A 439 -16.02 23.82 4.75
N THR A 440 -14.91 23.55 5.42
CA THR A 440 -14.91 22.55 6.49
C THR A 440 -15.57 23.14 7.73
N GLN A 441 -15.91 22.32 8.73
CA GLN A 441 -16.41 22.81 10.02
C GLN A 441 -15.49 23.89 10.63
N ARG A 442 -14.17 23.74 10.46
CA ARG A 442 -13.19 24.72 10.95
C ARG A 442 -13.21 26.02 10.14
N GLY A 443 -13.51 25.94 8.84
CA GLY A 443 -13.82 27.08 7.96
C GLY A 443 -15.07 27.83 8.39
N GLU A 444 -16.16 27.10 8.64
CA GLU A 444 -17.45 27.66 9.08
C GLU A 444 -17.34 28.30 10.47
N ASP A 445 -16.68 27.63 11.42
CA ASP A 445 -16.45 28.14 12.77
C ASP A 445 -15.63 29.43 12.78
N ARG A 446 -14.68 29.55 11.83
CA ARG A 446 -13.85 30.75 11.65
C ARG A 446 -14.63 31.89 10.99
N LEU A 447 -15.57 31.58 10.10
CA LEU A 447 -16.40 32.56 9.39
C LEU A 447 -17.61 33.07 10.18
N ASN A 448 -18.11 32.25 11.11
CA ASN A 448 -19.23 32.58 11.99
C ASN A 448 -18.82 32.56 13.48
N PRO A 449 -17.81 33.34 13.91
CA PRO A 449 -17.37 33.33 15.30
C PRO A 449 -18.42 33.89 16.27
N GLY A 450 -19.38 34.69 15.78
CA GLY A 450 -20.33 35.45 16.60
C GLY A 450 -21.84 35.15 16.44
N ARG A 451 -22.24 34.17 15.62
CA ARG A 451 -23.67 33.86 15.36
C ARG A 451 -24.06 32.43 15.76
N LYS A 452 -23.51 31.90 16.85
CA LYS A 452 -24.01 30.64 17.43
C LYS A 452 -25.24 30.98 18.25
N ALA A 453 -26.41 30.48 17.85
CA ALA A 453 -27.64 30.70 18.60
C ALA A 453 -27.45 30.15 20.03
N THR A 454 -27.81 30.95 21.04
CA THR A 454 -27.81 30.45 22.41
C THR A 454 -28.94 29.43 22.52
N ILE A 455 -28.66 28.24 23.03
CA ILE A 455 -29.65 27.18 23.19
C ILE A 455 -30.79 27.69 24.09
N THR A 456 -31.96 27.95 23.50
CA THR A 456 -33.12 28.50 24.22
C THR A 456 -34.02 27.40 24.76
N GLY A 457 -34.87 27.73 25.74
CA GLY A 457 -35.91 26.81 26.20
C GLY A 457 -36.85 26.39 25.06
N ALA A 458 -37.14 27.29 24.12
CA ALA A 458 -37.94 26.98 22.93
C ALA A 458 -37.26 25.91 22.06
N MET A 459 -35.96 26.06 21.78
CA MET A 459 -35.18 25.05 21.04
C MET A 459 -35.19 23.69 21.73
N LEU A 460 -35.04 23.66 23.06
CA LEU A 460 -35.11 22.41 23.82
C LEU A 460 -36.50 21.74 23.74
N ARG A 461 -37.59 22.53 23.74
CA ARG A 461 -38.95 22.01 23.54
C ARG A 461 -39.11 21.43 22.13
N THR A 462 -38.63 22.15 21.11
CA THR A 462 -38.63 21.69 19.71
C THR A 462 -37.81 20.42 19.54
N TRP A 463 -36.66 20.30 20.21
CA TRP A 463 -35.83 19.10 20.18
C TRP A 463 -36.47 17.92 20.91
N LYS A 464 -37.18 18.18 22.02
CA LYS A 464 -37.98 17.17 22.74
C LYS A 464 -39.06 16.57 21.83
N THR A 465 -39.67 17.39 20.97
CA THR A 465 -40.72 16.97 20.03
C THR A 465 -40.18 16.36 18.74
N LEU A 466 -38.89 16.55 18.41
CA LEU A 466 -38.29 16.03 17.18
C LEU A 466 -38.28 14.49 17.13
N GLY A 467 -38.01 13.86 18.27
CA GLY A 467 -37.80 12.42 18.37
C GLY A 467 -36.64 11.90 17.49
N GLN A 468 -36.44 10.59 17.49
CA GLN A 468 -35.37 9.95 16.71
C GLN A 468 -35.57 10.14 15.19
N ALA A 469 -36.82 10.10 14.72
CA ALA A 469 -37.16 10.23 13.30
C ALA A 469 -36.86 11.65 12.77
N GLY A 470 -37.22 12.70 13.53
CA GLY A 470 -36.94 14.08 13.15
C GLY A 470 -35.44 14.41 13.15
N ILE A 471 -34.66 13.81 14.07
CA ILE A 471 -33.20 13.95 14.08
C ILE A 471 -32.59 13.28 12.84
N LYS A 472 -33.08 12.09 12.45
CA LYS A 472 -32.61 11.40 11.24
C LYS A 472 -32.94 12.21 9.99
N ALA A 473 -34.16 12.74 9.89
CA ALA A 473 -34.61 13.57 8.76
C ALA A 473 -33.79 14.85 8.60
N ALA A 474 -33.31 15.44 9.70
CA ALA A 474 -32.44 16.61 9.64
C ALA A 474 -31.01 16.30 9.13
N GLY A 475 -30.63 15.02 9.00
CA GLY A 475 -29.25 14.59 8.71
C GLY A 475 -28.44 14.28 9.97
N GLY A 476 -29.10 13.74 11.01
CA GLY A 476 -28.50 13.43 12.31
C GLY A 476 -28.40 14.66 13.23
N LEU A 477 -27.73 14.50 14.37
CA LEU A 477 -27.49 15.61 15.30
C LEU A 477 -26.71 16.76 14.65
N ASP A 478 -25.82 16.48 13.71
CA ASP A 478 -25.09 17.52 12.97
C ASP A 478 -26.00 18.24 11.97
N GLY A 479 -27.06 17.59 11.52
CA GLY A 479 -28.16 18.17 10.77
C GLY A 479 -29.05 19.11 11.59
N VAL A 480 -29.47 18.66 12.77
CA VAL A 480 -30.22 19.48 13.74
C VAL A 480 -29.40 20.69 14.18
N ALA A 481 -28.10 20.50 14.39
CA ALA A 481 -27.16 21.57 14.73
C ALA A 481 -27.08 22.66 13.66
N ARG A 482 -27.08 22.26 12.37
CA ARG A 482 -27.13 23.18 11.22
C ARG A 482 -28.47 23.90 11.12
N ARG A 483 -29.58 23.16 11.21
CA ARG A 483 -30.93 23.73 11.13
C ARG A 483 -31.17 24.79 12.19
N ASP A 484 -30.74 24.50 13.41
CA ASP A 484 -31.02 25.34 14.58
C ASP A 484 -29.83 26.24 14.94
N ASN A 485 -28.82 26.33 14.06
CA ASN A 485 -27.64 27.20 14.14
C ASN A 485 -26.93 27.15 15.51
N VAL A 486 -26.72 25.94 16.03
CA VAL A 486 -26.03 25.65 17.31
C VAL A 486 -24.83 24.75 17.08
N PRO A 487 -23.69 24.94 17.78
CA PRO A 487 -22.55 24.07 17.62
C PRO A 487 -22.88 22.62 17.99
N ALA A 488 -22.55 21.66 17.11
CA ALA A 488 -22.92 20.25 17.26
C ALA A 488 -22.41 19.63 18.57
N GLY A 489 -21.21 20.03 19.02
CA GLY A 489 -20.68 19.64 20.32
C GLY A 489 -21.51 20.12 21.51
N SER A 490 -22.15 21.30 21.40
CA SER A 490 -23.08 21.80 22.42
C SER A 490 -24.44 21.12 22.32
N LEU A 491 -25.00 20.94 21.11
CA LEU A 491 -26.25 20.20 20.91
C LEU A 491 -26.21 18.81 21.57
N ARG A 492 -25.11 18.07 21.39
CA ARG A 492 -24.92 16.73 22.00
C ARG A 492 -24.93 16.71 23.53
N LYS A 493 -24.73 17.86 24.20
CA LYS A 493 -24.87 17.97 25.66
C LYS A 493 -26.33 18.05 26.11
N TYR A 494 -27.24 18.43 25.22
CA TYR A 494 -28.65 18.69 25.51
C TYR A 494 -29.60 17.68 24.85
N LEU A 495 -29.22 17.09 23.71
CA LEU A 495 -30.03 16.17 22.92
C LEU A 495 -29.24 14.92 22.54
N ARG A 496 -29.84 13.75 22.80
CA ARG A 496 -29.29 12.44 22.43
C ARG A 496 -29.77 12.01 21.04
N ALA A 497 -29.03 11.11 20.40
CA ALA A 497 -29.34 10.62 19.05
C ALA A 497 -30.66 9.81 18.98
N ASP A 498 -31.16 9.32 20.11
CA ASP A 498 -32.44 8.64 20.27
C ASP A 498 -33.64 9.61 20.41
N GLY A 499 -33.40 10.93 20.36
CA GLY A 499 -34.44 11.94 20.50
C GLY A 499 -34.75 12.35 21.94
N ARG A 500 -34.10 11.76 22.94
CA ARG A 500 -34.30 12.15 24.35
C ARG A 500 -33.41 13.33 24.73
N LEU A 501 -33.95 14.20 25.59
CA LEU A 501 -33.16 15.26 26.21
C LEU A 501 -32.23 14.68 27.29
N THR A 502 -31.11 15.34 27.54
CA THR A 502 -30.24 15.03 28.68
C THR A 502 -30.77 15.69 29.96
N GLN A 503 -30.33 15.24 31.14
CA GLN A 503 -30.69 15.89 32.41
C GLN A 503 -30.42 17.40 32.41
N LEU A 504 -29.31 17.83 31.79
CA LEU A 504 -28.95 19.24 31.63
C LEU A 504 -29.97 20.04 30.80
N ALA A 505 -30.59 19.39 29.81
CA ALA A 505 -31.67 19.98 29.02
C ALA A 505 -33.01 19.97 29.77
N GLU A 506 -33.29 18.92 30.54
CA GLU A 506 -34.50 18.84 31.38
C GLU A 506 -34.49 19.90 32.48
N ASP A 507 -33.37 20.06 33.17
CA ASP A 507 -33.17 21.09 34.19
C ASP A 507 -33.34 22.51 33.61
N ARG A 508 -32.96 22.70 32.33
CA ARG A 508 -33.07 23.98 31.61
C ARG A 508 -34.46 24.22 31.02
N LEU A 509 -35.26 23.17 30.80
CA LEU A 509 -36.66 23.27 30.37
C LEU A 509 -37.63 23.52 31.52
N ASN A 510 -37.23 23.14 32.73
CA ASN A 510 -37.97 23.38 33.97
C ASN A 510 -37.29 24.44 34.87
N PRO A 511 -36.95 25.66 34.37
CA PRO A 511 -36.25 26.65 35.17
C PRO A 511 -37.15 27.31 36.23
N GLY A 512 -38.48 27.29 36.03
CA GLY A 512 -39.47 27.95 36.89
C GLY A 512 -39.86 27.16 38.14
N GLY A 513 -39.29 25.97 38.35
CA GLY A 513 -39.57 25.19 39.54
C GLY A 513 -38.70 25.55 40.73
N LYS A 514 -37.62 26.34 40.58
CA LYS A 514 -36.61 26.55 41.64
C LYS A 514 -36.26 28.03 41.84
N THR A 515 -36.31 28.49 43.08
CA THR A 515 -35.99 29.86 43.53
C THR A 515 -34.52 30.19 43.30
N LYS A 516 -34.24 31.47 42.95
CA LYS A 516 -32.87 31.99 42.89
C LYS A 516 -32.35 32.20 44.31
N ILE A 517 -31.10 31.83 44.55
CA ILE A 517 -30.42 32.07 45.81
C ILE A 517 -30.23 33.59 46.00
N THR A 518 -30.97 34.17 46.94
CA THR A 518 -30.88 35.58 47.33
C THR A 518 -29.95 35.76 48.52
N ASP A 519 -29.50 37.00 48.75
CA ASP A 519 -28.66 37.33 49.90
C ASP A 519 -29.42 37.09 51.22
N ALA A 520 -30.73 37.33 51.22
CA ALA A 520 -31.62 36.97 52.32
C ALA A 520 -31.60 35.46 52.58
N MET A 521 -31.66 34.61 51.55
CA MET A 521 -31.57 33.16 51.73
C MET A 521 -30.20 32.73 52.26
N LEU A 522 -29.11 33.35 51.80
CA LEU A 522 -27.76 33.10 52.34
C LEU A 522 -27.66 33.49 53.83
N LEU A 523 -28.26 34.62 54.22
CA LEU A 523 -28.37 35.05 55.62
C LEU A 523 -29.20 34.06 56.45
N THR A 524 -30.37 33.64 55.95
CA THR A 524 -31.21 32.63 56.61
C THR A 524 -30.50 31.28 56.76
N TRP A 525 -29.73 30.87 55.76
CA TRP A 525 -28.93 29.65 55.81
C TRP A 525 -27.77 29.74 56.79
N LYS A 526 -27.11 30.89 56.87
CA LYS A 526 -26.07 31.18 57.87
C LYS A 526 -26.64 31.09 59.29
N THR A 527 -27.89 31.50 59.49
CA THR A 527 -28.56 31.41 60.81
C THR A 527 -29.04 30.00 61.19
N LEU A 528 -29.24 29.07 60.24
CA LEU A 528 -29.69 27.71 60.55
C LEU A 528 -28.66 26.93 61.38
N GLY A 529 -27.37 27.17 61.17
CA GLY A 529 -26.29 26.43 61.84
C GLY A 529 -26.33 24.91 61.56
N ARG A 530 -25.42 24.16 62.19
CA ARG A 530 -25.34 22.70 62.05
C ARG A 530 -26.62 21.99 62.51
N ALA A 531 -27.21 22.46 63.61
CA ALA A 531 -28.41 21.87 64.21
C ALA A 531 -29.64 22.06 63.32
N GLY A 532 -29.86 23.25 62.76
CA GLY A 532 -30.98 23.54 61.87
C GLY A 532 -30.89 22.79 60.54
N ILE A 533 -29.69 22.61 59.97
CA ILE A 533 -29.50 21.82 58.74
C ILE A 533 -29.77 20.33 58.99
N LYS A 534 -29.34 19.79 60.14
CA LYS A 534 -29.62 18.40 60.50
C LYS A 534 -31.11 18.17 60.72
N ALA A 535 -31.78 19.09 61.44
CA ALA A 535 -33.22 19.04 61.68
C ALA A 535 -34.04 19.11 60.39
N ALA A 536 -33.56 19.84 59.38
CA ALA A 536 -34.20 19.92 58.08
C ALA A 536 -34.07 18.64 57.23
N GLY A 537 -33.28 17.63 57.63
CA GLY A 537 -33.00 16.43 56.84
C GLY A 537 -31.74 16.52 55.96
N GLY A 538 -30.81 17.42 56.31
CA GLY A 538 -29.57 17.66 55.57
C GLY A 538 -29.73 18.68 54.44
N LEU A 539 -28.63 18.97 53.74
CA LEU A 539 -28.57 20.02 52.71
C LEU A 539 -29.56 19.76 51.56
N ASP A 540 -29.83 18.51 51.19
CA ASP A 540 -30.77 18.21 50.10
C ASP A 540 -32.22 18.52 50.49
N ALA A 541 -32.55 18.41 51.77
CA ALA A 541 -33.86 18.75 52.28
C ALA A 541 -34.02 20.25 52.55
N VAL A 542 -32.94 20.95 52.96
CA VAL A 542 -32.88 22.42 52.95
C VAL A 542 -33.06 22.96 51.52
N ALA A 543 -32.42 22.32 50.53
CA ALA A 543 -32.55 22.70 49.13
C ALA A 543 -33.98 22.51 48.60
N LYS A 544 -34.65 21.41 48.99
CA LYS A 544 -36.06 21.18 48.67
C LYS A 544 -36.99 22.18 49.36
N ARG A 545 -36.80 22.42 50.67
CA ARG A 545 -37.60 23.36 51.47
C ARG A 545 -37.56 24.76 50.88
N ASP A 546 -36.35 25.22 50.58
CA ASP A 546 -36.13 26.59 50.10
C ASP A 546 -36.22 26.68 48.57
N ASN A 547 -36.59 25.57 47.93
CA ASN A 547 -36.81 25.41 46.51
C ASN A 547 -35.60 25.76 45.62
N VAL A 548 -34.37 25.58 46.11
CA VAL A 548 -33.13 25.90 45.39
C VAL A 548 -32.46 24.63 44.83
N PRO A 549 -31.64 24.70 43.76
CA PRO A 549 -30.88 23.55 43.31
C PRO A 549 -29.91 23.06 44.41
N ALA A 550 -29.95 21.78 44.77
CA ALA A 550 -29.12 21.22 45.84
C ALA A 550 -27.61 21.39 45.58
N THR A 551 -27.18 21.28 44.33
CA THR A 551 -25.81 21.59 43.91
C THR A 551 -25.47 23.07 44.15
N ALA A 552 -26.38 23.99 43.83
CA ALA A 552 -26.19 25.41 44.08
C ALA A 552 -26.12 25.71 45.59
N LEU A 553 -27.01 25.14 46.41
CA LEU A 553 -26.97 25.30 47.87
C LEU A 553 -25.61 24.85 48.45
N ARG A 554 -25.11 23.69 48.04
CA ARG A 554 -23.80 23.16 48.49
C ARG A 554 -22.62 24.03 48.07
N HIS A 555 -22.76 24.84 47.02
CA HIS A 555 -21.75 25.82 46.65
C HIS A 555 -21.69 27.02 47.60
N TYR A 556 -22.77 27.30 48.34
CA TYR A 556 -22.90 28.48 49.20
C TYR A 556 -22.94 28.16 50.70
N LEU A 557 -23.37 26.95 51.09
CA LEU A 557 -23.56 26.53 52.48
C LEU A 557 -22.93 25.16 52.74
N ARG A 558 -22.16 25.05 53.82
CA ARG A 558 -21.57 23.79 54.30
C ARG A 558 -22.53 23.06 55.24
N ALA A 559 -22.32 21.75 55.41
CA ALA A 559 -23.14 20.92 56.29
C ALA A 559 -23.04 21.28 57.79
N ASP A 560 -22.04 22.08 58.17
CA ASP A 560 -21.86 22.62 59.53
C ASP A 560 -22.59 23.96 59.76
N GLY A 561 -23.31 24.47 58.75
CA GLY A 561 -24.06 25.72 58.85
C GLY A 561 -23.27 26.98 58.52
N ARG A 562 -21.98 26.86 58.19
CA ARG A 562 -21.18 28.01 57.75
C ARG A 562 -21.35 28.22 56.25
N LEU A 563 -21.35 29.49 55.83
CA LEU A 563 -21.25 29.81 54.40
C LEU A 563 -19.90 29.33 53.86
N THR A 564 -19.89 28.91 52.59
CA THR A 564 -18.66 28.71 51.85
C THR A 564 -18.05 30.06 51.49
N GLN A 565 -16.81 30.08 51.00
CA GLN A 565 -16.19 31.31 50.51
C GLN A 565 -17.05 31.98 49.42
N LEU A 566 -17.71 31.19 48.57
CA LEU A 566 -18.61 31.71 47.54
C LEU A 566 -19.88 32.35 48.14
N GLY A 567 -20.36 31.86 49.29
CA GLY A 567 -21.46 32.45 50.06
C GLY A 567 -21.08 33.78 50.69
N GLU A 568 -19.90 33.86 51.30
CA GLU A 568 -19.40 35.10 51.89
C GLU A 568 -19.03 36.14 50.81
N ASP A 569 -18.40 35.71 49.71
CA ASP A 569 -18.05 36.60 48.58
C ASP A 569 -19.29 37.17 47.88
N ARG A 570 -20.39 36.42 47.90
CA ARG A 570 -21.67 36.89 47.33
C ARG A 570 -22.37 37.89 48.24
N LEU A 571 -22.25 37.73 49.56
CA LEU A 571 -22.72 38.72 50.53
C LEU A 571 -21.84 39.98 50.58
N ASN A 572 -20.60 39.92 50.08
CA ASN A 572 -19.65 41.03 50.04
C ASN A 572 -19.01 41.21 48.63
N PRO A 573 -19.75 41.67 47.62
CA PRO A 573 -19.32 41.66 46.20
C PRO A 573 -18.35 42.81 45.80
N GLY A 574 -18.09 43.78 46.68
CA GLY A 574 -17.32 44.98 46.35
C GLY A 574 -15.84 44.92 46.69
N GLY A 575 -15.01 44.53 45.71
CA GLY A 575 -13.58 44.82 45.65
C GLY A 575 -12.70 43.84 46.43
N LYS A 576 -11.92 43.00 45.74
CA LYS A 576 -10.71 42.39 46.32
C LYS A 576 -9.50 42.98 45.60
N ALA A 577 -8.55 43.55 46.34
CA ALA A 577 -7.31 44.12 45.87
C ALA A 577 -6.44 43.07 45.16
N THR A 578 -5.69 43.51 44.14
CA THR A 578 -4.68 42.69 43.47
C THR A 578 -3.41 42.72 44.32
N ILE A 579 -2.77 41.57 44.53
CA ILE A 579 -1.56 41.48 45.37
C ILE A 579 -0.41 42.24 44.67
N THR A 580 -0.02 43.37 45.27
CA THR A 580 1.09 44.22 44.81
C THR A 580 2.39 43.88 45.53
N GLU A 581 3.51 44.36 45.00
CA GLU A 581 4.82 44.24 45.64
C GLU A 581 4.86 44.94 47.02
N ALA A 582 4.19 46.10 47.14
CA ALA A 582 4.05 46.82 48.39
C ALA A 582 3.31 45.99 49.46
N MET A 583 2.27 45.25 49.06
CA MET A 583 1.58 44.31 49.95
C MET A 583 2.50 43.18 50.40
N LEU A 584 3.31 42.62 49.50
CA LEU A 584 4.28 41.59 49.86
C LEU A 584 5.36 42.10 50.82
N GLN A 585 5.85 43.33 50.66
CA GLN A 585 6.78 43.96 51.61
C GLN A 585 6.12 44.20 52.97
N THR A 586 4.86 44.65 52.98
CA THR A 586 4.08 44.84 54.21
C THR A 586 3.82 43.51 54.91
N TRP A 587 3.58 42.45 54.16
CA TRP A 587 3.39 41.10 54.71
C TRP A 587 4.69 40.48 55.22
N LYS A 588 5.83 40.82 54.63
CA LYS A 588 7.15 40.40 55.10
C LYS A 588 7.46 40.90 56.52
N THR A 589 6.87 42.02 56.91
CA THR A 589 7.05 42.61 58.25
C THR A 589 5.98 42.17 59.26
N LEU A 590 4.94 41.44 58.85
CA LEU A 590 3.91 40.94 59.76
C LEU A 590 4.46 39.80 60.61
N GLY A 591 4.43 39.96 61.93
CA GLY A 591 4.77 38.87 62.86
C GLY A 591 3.62 37.86 63.00
N GLN A 592 3.94 36.64 63.46
CA GLN A 592 2.93 35.60 63.77
C GLN A 592 1.80 36.13 64.69
N ALA A 593 2.16 36.91 65.71
CA ALA A 593 1.21 37.50 66.66
C ALA A 593 0.19 38.43 65.97
N GLU A 594 0.63 39.20 64.97
CA GLU A 594 -0.26 40.11 64.22
C GLU A 594 -1.16 39.35 63.25
N ILE A 595 -0.68 38.23 62.68
CA ILE A 595 -1.51 37.34 61.85
C ILE A 595 -2.57 36.64 62.69
N GLU A 596 -2.22 36.15 63.87
CA GLU A 596 -3.18 35.54 64.80
C GLU A 596 -4.20 36.56 65.29
N ALA A 597 -3.77 37.77 65.66
CA ALA A 597 -4.65 38.87 66.05
C ALA A 597 -5.64 39.27 64.94
N ALA A 598 -5.26 39.15 63.66
CA ALA A 598 -6.18 39.38 62.55
C ALA A 598 -7.23 38.27 62.37
N GLY A 599 -7.07 37.11 63.04
CA GLY A 599 -7.88 35.90 62.85
C GLY A 599 -7.26 34.94 61.84
N GLY A 600 -5.93 34.80 61.85
CA GLY A 600 -5.14 33.97 60.94
C GLY A 600 -4.96 34.60 59.55
N LEU A 601 -4.44 33.84 58.60
CA LEU A 601 -4.25 34.30 57.21
C LEU A 601 -5.57 34.71 56.54
N ASP A 602 -6.69 34.10 56.91
CA ASP A 602 -8.03 34.52 56.44
C ASP A 602 -8.44 35.87 57.05
N GLY A 603 -7.92 36.20 58.24
CA GLY A 603 -7.96 37.52 58.86
C GLY A 603 -7.16 38.58 58.12
N VAL A 604 -5.89 38.29 57.84
CA VAL A 604 -5.00 39.17 57.07
C VAL A 604 -5.57 39.42 55.67
N ALA A 605 -6.11 38.37 55.03
CA ALA A 605 -6.75 38.49 53.73
C ALA A 605 -8.02 39.38 53.77
N ARG A 606 -8.76 39.36 54.88
CA ARG A 606 -9.88 40.28 55.11
C ARG A 606 -9.40 41.73 55.33
N ARG A 607 -8.38 41.93 56.17
CA ARG A 607 -7.80 43.25 56.47
C ARG A 607 -7.26 43.93 55.22
N ASP A 608 -6.50 43.18 54.42
CA ASP A 608 -5.82 43.72 53.24
C ASP A 608 -6.66 43.55 51.97
N ASN A 609 -7.90 43.09 52.13
CA ASN A 609 -8.90 42.94 51.10
C ASN A 609 -8.43 42.11 49.89
N VAL A 610 -7.66 41.04 50.10
CA VAL A 610 -7.13 40.17 49.04
C VAL A 610 -7.78 38.79 49.08
N PRO A 611 -7.80 38.03 47.96
CA PRO A 611 -8.29 36.65 47.99
C PRO A 611 -7.44 35.81 48.95
N ALA A 612 -8.05 35.20 49.96
CA ALA A 612 -7.32 34.44 50.98
C ALA A 612 -6.49 33.28 50.41
N ALA A 613 -6.97 32.63 49.35
CA ALA A 613 -6.20 31.62 48.62
C ALA A 613 -4.95 32.21 47.95
N ALA A 614 -5.04 33.43 47.44
CA ALA A 614 -3.91 34.13 46.85
C ALA A 614 -2.93 34.57 47.95
N LEU A 615 -3.40 35.16 49.06
CA LEU A 615 -2.54 35.52 50.20
C LEU A 615 -1.80 34.32 50.79
N LYS A 616 -2.50 33.18 50.99
CA LYS A 616 -1.89 31.92 51.45
C LYS A 616 -0.84 31.37 50.49
N SER A 617 -0.85 31.80 49.22
CA SER A 617 0.18 31.43 48.26
C SER A 617 1.45 32.25 48.43
N TYR A 618 1.40 33.42 49.11
CA TYR A 618 2.50 34.35 49.27
C TYR A 618 2.97 34.56 50.72
N LEU A 619 2.12 34.32 51.73
CA LEU A 619 2.40 34.52 53.16
C LEU A 619 2.00 33.28 53.98
N ARG A 620 2.88 32.87 54.90
CA ARG A 620 2.64 31.77 55.87
C ARG A 620 2.10 32.31 57.19
N ALA A 621 1.48 31.42 57.97
CA ALA A 621 0.85 31.78 59.24
C ALA A 621 1.87 32.25 60.31
N ASP A 622 3.16 31.93 60.14
CA ASP A 622 4.26 32.32 61.02
C ASP A 622 4.84 33.71 60.70
N GLY A 623 4.23 34.46 59.76
CA GLY A 623 4.70 35.79 59.35
C GLY A 623 5.71 35.79 58.21
N ARG A 624 6.23 34.63 57.79
CA ARG A 624 7.22 34.56 56.72
C ARG A 624 6.53 34.48 55.35
N LEU A 625 7.13 35.15 54.35
CA LEU A 625 6.69 34.94 52.98
C LEU A 625 6.93 33.49 52.55
N THR A 626 6.05 32.98 51.70
CA THR A 626 6.32 31.72 50.97
C THR A 626 7.42 31.97 49.94
N GLN A 627 8.03 30.91 49.41
CA GLN A 627 9.00 31.06 48.32
C GLN A 627 8.40 31.77 47.11
N LEU A 628 7.10 31.62 46.84
CA LEU A 628 6.42 32.36 45.77
C LEU A 628 6.35 33.87 46.07
N GLY A 629 6.21 34.25 47.35
CA GLY A 629 6.33 35.63 47.82
C GLY A 629 7.74 36.17 47.69
N GLU A 630 8.74 35.40 48.10
CA GLU A 630 10.16 35.77 47.95
C GLU A 630 10.58 35.88 46.48
N ASP A 631 10.21 34.91 45.64
CA ASP A 631 10.55 34.87 44.22
C ASP A 631 9.88 36.02 43.45
N ARG A 632 8.68 36.45 43.87
CA ARG A 632 7.99 37.61 43.30
C ARG A 632 8.60 38.94 43.75
N LEU A 633 9.21 38.98 44.92
CA LEU A 633 9.97 40.14 45.41
C LEU A 633 11.41 40.18 44.89
N ASN A 634 11.95 39.08 44.35
CA ASN A 634 13.33 39.02 43.89
C ASN A 634 13.52 38.13 42.63
N PRO A 635 13.00 38.56 41.47
CA PRO A 635 12.92 37.72 40.27
C PRO A 635 14.27 37.45 39.57
N ASP A 636 15.25 38.34 39.67
CA ASP A 636 16.49 38.29 38.87
C ASP A 636 17.67 37.58 39.57
N GLY A 637 17.47 37.09 40.80
CA GLY A 637 18.55 36.56 41.65
C GLY A 637 18.83 35.06 41.57
N LYS A 638 18.12 34.25 40.75
CA LYS A 638 18.17 32.77 40.85
C LYS A 638 19.19 32.10 39.91
N ALA A 639 19.94 31.13 40.44
CA ALA A 639 20.93 30.33 39.72
C ALA A 639 20.28 29.31 38.75
N LYS A 640 21.00 28.99 37.66
CA LYS A 640 20.63 27.93 36.70
C LYS A 640 21.01 26.56 37.26
N ILE A 641 20.13 25.57 37.08
CA ILE A 641 20.39 24.18 37.50
C ILE A 641 21.48 23.55 36.61
N THR A 642 22.58 23.13 37.23
CA THR A 642 23.72 22.45 36.60
C THR A 642 23.76 20.97 36.93
N ASP A 643 24.53 20.18 36.18
CA ASP A 643 24.66 18.74 36.41
C ASP A 643 25.42 18.45 37.72
N ALA A 644 26.31 19.36 38.13
CA ALA A 644 26.95 19.31 39.44
C ALA A 644 25.91 19.39 40.56
N MET A 645 25.00 20.37 40.49
CA MET A 645 23.92 20.52 41.48
C MET A 645 23.03 19.28 41.54
N LEU A 646 22.69 18.67 40.40
CA LEU A 646 21.90 17.43 40.36
C LEU A 646 22.62 16.27 41.05
N ARG A 647 23.94 16.14 40.89
CA ARG A 647 24.74 15.13 41.61
C ARG A 647 24.78 15.40 43.11
N THR A 648 24.98 16.66 43.51
CA THR A 648 24.97 17.07 44.93
C THR A 648 23.63 16.83 45.59
N TRP A 649 22.53 17.11 44.88
CA TRP A 649 21.18 16.86 45.36
C TRP A 649 20.84 15.38 45.47
N LYS A 650 21.29 14.57 44.51
CA LYS A 650 21.16 13.10 44.58
C LYS A 650 21.93 12.54 45.77
N ALA A 651 23.09 13.10 46.09
CA ALA A 651 23.92 12.68 47.23
C ALA A 651 23.34 13.09 48.60
N LEU A 652 22.51 14.13 48.68
CA LEU A 652 21.86 14.54 49.94
C LEU A 652 20.92 13.48 50.49
N GLY A 653 20.25 12.71 49.61
CA GLY A 653 19.22 11.75 50.00
C GLY A 653 18.04 12.39 50.75
N GLN A 654 17.09 11.57 51.20
CA GLN A 654 15.92 12.05 51.95
C GLN A 654 16.31 12.78 53.24
N ALA A 655 17.32 12.27 53.97
CA ALA A 655 17.77 12.84 55.23
C ALA A 655 18.39 14.24 55.05
N GLY A 656 19.26 14.41 54.06
CA GLY A 656 19.87 15.71 53.75
C GLY A 656 18.86 16.72 53.22
N ILE A 657 17.87 16.30 52.43
CA ILE A 657 16.77 17.17 51.99
C ILE A 657 15.90 17.58 53.18
N LYS A 658 15.57 16.66 54.09
CA LYS A 658 14.79 16.98 55.29
C LYS A 658 15.56 17.96 56.20
N ALA A 659 16.87 17.72 56.40
CA ALA A 659 17.74 18.59 57.18
C ALA A 659 17.86 20.00 56.58
N ALA A 660 17.82 20.13 55.25
CA ALA A 660 17.79 21.42 54.58
C ALA A 660 16.46 22.19 54.78
N GLY A 661 15.39 21.54 55.27
CA GLY A 661 14.04 22.11 55.34
C GLY A 661 13.15 21.71 54.14
N GLY A 662 13.36 20.50 53.60
CA GLY A 662 12.66 19.98 52.42
C GLY A 662 13.24 20.52 51.10
N LEU A 663 12.57 20.25 49.98
CA LEU A 663 12.98 20.77 48.67
C LEU A 663 13.03 22.31 48.63
N GLU A 664 12.19 22.98 49.40
CA GLU A 664 12.21 24.44 49.57
C GLU A 664 13.50 24.92 50.27
N GLY A 665 14.00 24.12 51.20
CA GLY A 665 15.28 24.33 51.86
C GLY A 665 16.48 24.18 50.93
N VAL A 666 16.49 23.10 50.14
CA VAL A 666 17.52 22.86 49.11
C VAL A 666 17.53 23.96 48.05
N ALA A 667 16.35 24.39 47.60
CA ALA A 667 16.21 25.48 46.64
C ALA A 667 16.74 26.82 47.18
N ARG A 668 16.52 27.10 48.48
CA ARG A 668 17.07 28.29 49.15
C ARG A 668 18.59 28.21 49.28
N ARG A 669 19.12 27.08 49.77
CA ARG A 669 20.57 26.88 49.95
C ARG A 669 21.33 27.06 48.64
N ASP A 670 20.81 26.51 47.56
CA ASP A 670 21.50 26.48 46.27
C ASP A 670 20.97 27.57 45.30
N ASN A 671 20.14 28.48 45.83
CA ASN A 671 19.58 29.64 45.15
C ASN A 671 18.91 29.34 43.78
N VAL A 672 18.14 28.25 43.69
CA VAL A 672 17.43 27.85 42.46
C VAL A 672 15.91 27.98 42.61
N PRO A 673 15.14 28.16 41.51
CA PRO A 673 13.68 28.19 41.61
C PRO A 673 13.14 26.84 42.08
N VAL A 674 12.30 26.81 43.13
CA VAL A 674 11.81 25.53 43.70
C VAL A 674 11.00 24.72 42.70
N ALA A 675 10.27 25.40 41.80
CA ALA A 675 9.53 24.74 40.71
C ALA A 675 10.48 24.08 39.70
N ALA A 676 11.62 24.71 39.41
CA ALA A 676 12.65 24.12 38.58
C ALA A 676 13.31 22.93 39.29
N LEU A 677 13.64 23.05 40.58
CA LEU A 677 14.18 21.96 41.39
C LEU A 677 13.24 20.74 41.42
N LYS A 678 11.95 20.95 41.65
CA LYS A 678 10.91 19.90 41.65
C LYS A 678 10.79 19.16 40.31
N ASN A 679 11.22 19.78 39.21
CA ASN A 679 11.27 19.09 37.91
C ASN A 679 12.41 18.09 37.81
N TYR A 680 13.45 18.19 38.65
CA TYR A 680 14.65 17.35 38.59
C TYR A 680 14.87 16.49 39.85
N LEU A 681 14.32 16.87 41.01
CA LEU A 681 14.55 16.21 42.31
C LEU A 681 13.23 16.00 43.06
N ARG A 682 13.05 14.80 43.64
CA ARG A 682 11.93 14.42 44.51
C ARG A 682 12.28 14.61 45.99
N ALA A 683 11.26 14.65 46.84
CA ALA A 683 11.43 14.90 48.28
C ALA A 683 12.15 13.75 49.03
N ASP A 684 12.22 12.56 48.42
CA ASP A 684 12.95 11.39 48.93
C ASP A 684 14.45 11.40 48.55
N GLY A 685 14.94 12.42 47.86
CA GLY A 685 16.34 12.51 47.42
C GLY A 685 16.61 11.86 46.07
N SER A 686 15.64 11.17 45.48
CA SER A 686 15.79 10.61 44.13
C SER A 686 15.59 11.69 43.07
N LEU A 687 16.30 11.56 41.94
CA LEU A 687 16.04 12.41 40.79
C LEU A 687 14.74 12.01 40.09
N THR A 688 14.04 12.98 39.53
CA THR A 688 12.96 12.69 38.58
C THR A 688 13.55 12.09 37.30
N GLN A 689 12.71 11.53 36.42
CA GLN A 689 13.17 11.06 35.11
C GLN A 689 13.92 12.15 34.33
N ARG A 690 13.50 13.42 34.48
CA ARG A 690 14.16 14.56 33.83
C ARG A 690 15.52 14.88 34.45
N GLY A 691 15.69 14.63 35.75
CA GLY A 691 16.99 14.68 36.44
C GLY A 691 17.94 13.57 36.02
N GLU A 692 17.43 12.33 35.96
CA GLU A 692 18.21 11.18 35.51
C GLU A 692 18.58 11.26 34.02
N ASP A 693 17.64 11.62 33.14
CA ASP A 693 17.90 11.79 31.70
C ASP A 693 18.94 12.90 31.44
N ARG A 694 19.02 13.89 32.33
CA ARG A 694 20.03 14.96 32.24
C ARG A 694 21.40 14.50 32.73
N LEU A 695 21.47 13.68 33.77
CA LEU A 695 22.74 13.12 34.26
C LEU A 695 23.26 11.95 33.42
N ASN A 696 22.38 11.21 32.74
CA ASN A 696 22.70 10.02 31.95
C ASN A 696 22.18 10.16 30.51
N PRO A 697 22.82 11.01 29.68
CA PRO A 697 22.39 11.24 28.29
C PRO A 697 22.63 10.05 27.35
N GLY A 698 23.31 8.98 27.81
CA GLY A 698 23.65 7.79 27.03
C GLY A 698 22.54 6.75 26.97
N GLY A 699 21.64 6.88 25.98
CA GLY A 699 20.87 5.79 25.35
C GLY A 699 20.14 4.80 26.27
N LYS A 700 18.82 4.97 26.45
CA LYS A 700 17.94 3.96 27.07
C LYS A 700 18.06 2.62 26.32
N ALA A 701 18.16 1.52 27.05
CA ALA A 701 18.25 0.18 26.50
C ALA A 701 16.99 -0.18 25.69
N THR A 702 17.19 -0.90 24.59
CA THR A 702 16.09 -1.52 23.83
C THR A 702 15.57 -2.72 24.59
N ILE A 703 14.24 -2.80 24.75
CA ILE A 703 13.57 -3.95 25.37
C ILE A 703 13.88 -5.20 24.56
N THR A 704 14.42 -6.23 25.21
CA THR A 704 14.70 -7.56 24.62
C THR A 704 13.69 -8.59 25.12
N ASP A 705 13.62 -9.74 24.45
CA ASP A 705 12.70 -10.81 24.82
C ASP A 705 13.11 -11.46 26.15
N ALA A 706 14.41 -11.52 26.44
CA ALA A 706 14.92 -11.93 27.75
C ALA A 706 14.40 -11.02 28.87
N MET A 707 14.45 -9.69 28.67
CA MET A 707 13.93 -8.73 29.66
C MET A 707 12.43 -8.93 29.89
N LEU A 708 11.65 -9.18 28.84
CA LEU A 708 10.22 -9.45 28.96
C LEU A 708 9.91 -10.73 29.74
N GLN A 709 10.70 -11.79 29.55
CA GLN A 709 10.57 -13.01 30.35
C GLN A 709 10.94 -12.77 31.81
N THR A 710 12.02 -12.03 32.07
CA THR A 710 12.42 -11.66 33.44
C THR A 710 11.36 -10.80 34.13
N TRP A 711 10.73 -9.87 33.41
CA TRP A 711 9.67 -9.04 33.97
C TRP A 711 8.36 -9.79 34.19
N LYS A 712 8.03 -10.75 33.32
CA LYS A 712 6.90 -11.66 33.53
C LYS A 712 7.13 -12.51 34.79
N ALA A 713 8.36 -12.99 34.99
CA ALA A 713 8.73 -13.80 36.15
C ALA A 713 8.76 -13.02 37.48
N LEU A 714 8.96 -11.70 37.43
CA LEU A 714 8.88 -10.84 38.63
C LEU A 714 7.48 -10.84 39.25
N GLY A 715 6.43 -10.98 38.45
CA GLY A 715 5.04 -10.90 38.91
C GLY A 715 4.70 -9.56 39.56
N HIS A 716 3.51 -9.46 40.16
CA HIS A 716 3.05 -8.24 40.82
C HIS A 716 3.97 -7.81 41.98
N GLU A 717 4.35 -8.75 42.84
CA GLU A 717 5.17 -8.49 44.04
C GLU A 717 6.58 -8.02 43.69
N GLY A 718 7.23 -8.64 42.69
CA GLY A 718 8.56 -8.22 42.25
C GLY A 718 8.56 -6.85 41.56
N ILE A 719 7.46 -6.49 40.89
CA ILE A 719 7.29 -5.16 40.29
C ILE A 719 7.02 -4.09 41.35
N GLU A 720 6.15 -4.37 42.33
CA GLU A 720 5.93 -3.51 43.50
C GLU A 720 7.24 -3.28 44.27
N ALA A 721 7.99 -4.34 44.58
CA ALA A 721 9.28 -4.27 45.27
C ALA A 721 10.33 -3.45 44.51
N ALA A 722 10.28 -3.43 43.17
CA ALA A 722 11.13 -2.57 42.36
C ALA A 722 10.74 -1.08 42.42
N GLY A 723 9.56 -0.73 42.96
CA GLY A 723 8.97 0.61 42.94
C GLY A 723 8.01 0.80 41.75
N GLY A 724 7.25 -0.23 41.42
CA GLY A 724 6.33 -0.30 40.28
C GLY A 724 7.04 -0.45 38.94
N LEU A 725 6.29 -0.35 37.83
CA LEU A 725 6.86 -0.36 36.47
C LEU A 725 7.92 0.73 36.26
N ASP A 726 7.76 1.88 36.92
CA ASP A 726 8.75 2.96 36.91
C ASP A 726 10.05 2.54 37.60
N GLY A 727 9.97 1.69 38.62
CA GLY A 727 11.08 1.02 39.27
C GLY A 727 11.81 0.00 38.39
N VAL A 728 11.06 -0.89 37.75
CA VAL A 728 11.59 -1.88 36.81
C VAL A 728 12.27 -1.20 35.62
N ALA A 729 11.66 -0.15 35.07
CA ALA A 729 12.24 0.63 33.99
C ALA A 729 13.56 1.31 34.38
N ARG A 730 13.67 1.77 35.64
CA ARG A 730 14.91 2.32 36.20
C ARG A 730 15.99 1.25 36.35
N ARG A 731 15.65 0.11 36.96
CA ARG A 731 16.59 -1.01 37.20
C ARG A 731 17.22 -1.49 35.89
N ASP A 732 16.39 -1.62 34.85
CA ASP A 732 16.80 -2.23 33.60
C ASP A 732 17.08 -1.20 32.49
N ASN A 733 17.15 0.09 32.85
CA ASN A 733 17.46 1.24 31.99
C ASN A 733 16.63 1.32 30.68
N VAL A 734 15.33 1.04 30.74
CA VAL A 734 14.41 1.06 29.58
C VAL A 734 13.43 2.23 29.64
N PRO A 735 12.89 2.72 28.51
CA PRO A 735 11.85 3.74 28.52
C PRO A 735 10.57 3.20 29.20
N VAL A 736 10.09 3.86 30.26
CA VAL A 736 8.92 3.40 31.02
C VAL A 736 7.65 3.27 30.17
N MET A 737 7.51 4.14 29.16
CA MET A 737 6.39 4.06 28.21
C MET A 737 6.51 2.86 27.28
N ALA A 738 7.72 2.45 26.93
CA ALA A 738 7.95 1.23 26.16
C ALA A 738 7.68 0.00 27.03
N LEU A 739 8.13 0.00 28.30
CA LEU A 739 7.82 -1.08 29.25
C LEU A 739 6.31 -1.26 29.45
N LYS A 740 5.57 -0.17 29.68
CA LYS A 740 4.10 -0.15 29.80
C LYS A 740 3.38 -0.64 28.54
N HIS A 741 4.05 -0.61 27.39
CA HIS A 741 3.52 -1.13 26.13
C HIS A 741 3.63 -2.66 26.04
N TYR A 742 4.45 -3.29 26.87
CA TYR A 742 4.64 -4.74 26.86
C TYR A 742 4.20 -5.42 28.16
N LEU A 743 4.16 -4.73 29.30
CA LEU A 743 3.89 -5.29 30.63
C LEU A 743 2.89 -4.44 31.41
N HIS A 744 1.94 -5.10 32.08
CA HIS A 744 1.00 -4.49 33.02
C HIS A 744 1.62 -4.39 34.43
N ALA A 745 1.02 -3.57 35.30
CA ALA A 745 1.53 -3.34 36.66
C ALA A 745 1.38 -4.56 37.59
N ASP A 746 0.55 -5.52 37.22
CA ASP A 746 0.40 -6.82 37.89
C ASP A 746 1.44 -7.86 37.43
N GLY A 747 2.34 -7.49 36.52
CA GLY A 747 3.36 -8.38 35.95
C GLY A 747 2.87 -9.30 34.84
N SER A 748 1.59 -9.21 34.47
CA SER A 748 1.10 -9.85 33.25
C SER A 748 1.61 -9.12 32.01
N LEU A 749 1.84 -9.87 30.93
CA LEU A 749 2.19 -9.27 29.65
C LEU A 749 0.95 -8.65 29.03
N THR A 750 1.12 -7.47 28.43
CA THR A 750 0.13 -6.94 27.47
C THR A 750 0.11 -7.85 26.23
N GLN A 751 -0.90 -7.73 25.36
CA GLN A 751 -0.91 -8.47 24.09
C GLN A 751 0.35 -8.23 23.25
N PHE A 752 0.92 -7.02 23.26
CA PHE A 752 2.19 -6.76 22.55
C PHE A 752 3.37 -7.49 23.20
N GLY A 753 3.34 -7.68 24.52
CA GLY A 753 4.31 -8.50 25.26
C GLY A 753 4.15 -9.98 24.94
N GLU A 754 2.92 -10.48 24.92
CA GLU A 754 2.60 -11.87 24.55
C GLU A 754 2.97 -12.16 23.09
N ASP A 755 2.60 -11.28 22.16
CA ASP A 755 2.89 -11.40 20.73
C ASP A 755 4.39 -11.41 20.45
N ARG A 756 5.14 -10.66 21.25
CA ARG A 756 6.59 -10.58 21.15
C ARG A 756 7.28 -11.81 21.72
N LEU A 757 6.75 -12.37 22.82
CA LEU A 757 7.31 -13.56 23.45
C LEU A 757 6.82 -14.87 22.84
N ASN A 758 5.71 -14.86 22.11
CA ASN A 758 5.13 -16.04 21.48
C ASN A 758 4.63 -15.73 20.05
N PRO A 759 5.54 -15.36 19.13
CA PRO A 759 5.17 -15.00 17.76
C PRO A 759 4.53 -16.16 16.98
N ASP A 760 4.84 -17.41 17.37
CA ASP A 760 4.46 -18.64 16.66
C ASP A 760 3.21 -19.33 17.23
N GLY A 761 2.67 -18.83 18.33
CA GLY A 761 1.60 -19.50 19.08
C GLY A 761 0.18 -19.32 18.52
N LYS A 762 -0.07 -18.39 17.60
CA LYS A 762 -1.45 -17.99 17.26
C LYS A 762 -2.14 -18.93 16.28
N ALA A 763 -3.32 -19.41 16.67
CA ALA A 763 -4.19 -20.24 15.84
C ALA A 763 -4.67 -19.47 14.58
N THR A 764 -4.77 -20.20 13.47
CA THR A 764 -5.40 -19.67 12.25
C THR A 764 -6.92 -19.72 12.43
N ILE A 765 -7.63 -18.65 12.04
CA ILE A 765 -9.09 -18.58 12.14
C ILE A 765 -9.73 -19.63 11.22
N THR A 766 -10.30 -20.67 11.83
CA THR A 766 -11.00 -21.77 11.14
C THR A 766 -12.51 -21.49 11.03
N GLU A 767 -13.20 -22.21 10.15
CA GLU A 767 -14.66 -22.16 10.05
C GLU A 767 -15.34 -22.61 11.35
N ALA A 768 -14.76 -23.60 12.05
CA ALA A 768 -15.26 -24.06 13.34
C ALA A 768 -15.26 -22.93 14.38
N MET A 769 -14.16 -22.17 14.46
CA MET A 769 -14.06 -21.01 15.34
C MET A 769 -15.09 -19.93 15.00
N LEU A 770 -15.30 -19.66 13.70
CA LEU A 770 -16.32 -18.71 13.26
C LEU A 770 -17.75 -19.14 13.66
N ARG A 771 -18.05 -20.45 13.62
CA ARG A 771 -19.33 -20.99 14.11
C ARG A 771 -19.46 -20.82 15.63
N THR A 772 -18.42 -21.15 16.39
CA THR A 772 -18.38 -20.99 17.86
C THR A 772 -18.55 -19.52 18.26
N TRP A 773 -17.90 -18.60 17.55
CA TRP A 773 -18.02 -17.17 17.78
C TRP A 773 -19.40 -16.61 17.46
N LYS A 774 -20.04 -17.11 16.40
CA LYS A 774 -21.42 -16.76 16.05
C LYS A 774 -22.39 -17.21 17.16
N THR A 775 -22.12 -18.33 17.81
CA THR A 775 -22.96 -18.85 18.92
C THR A 775 -22.72 -18.15 20.26
N LEU A 776 -21.54 -17.56 20.50
CA LEU A 776 -21.23 -16.83 21.74
C LEU A 776 -22.15 -15.63 21.98
N GLY A 777 -22.55 -14.93 20.91
CA GLY A 777 -23.36 -13.71 21.01
C GLY A 777 -22.69 -12.59 21.81
N GLN A 778 -23.41 -11.48 22.04
CA GLN A 778 -22.88 -10.34 22.80
C GLN A 778 -22.55 -10.69 24.25
N ALA A 779 -23.36 -11.54 24.88
CA ALA A 779 -23.19 -11.94 26.28
C ALA A 779 -21.95 -12.80 26.48
N GLY A 780 -21.72 -13.80 25.62
CA GLY A 780 -20.52 -14.65 25.65
C GLY A 780 -19.24 -13.87 25.36
N ILE A 781 -19.27 -12.94 24.41
CA ILE A 781 -18.12 -12.05 24.15
C ILE A 781 -17.83 -11.17 25.37
N LYS A 782 -18.85 -10.61 26.03
CA LYS A 782 -18.65 -9.80 27.24
C LYS A 782 -18.09 -10.63 28.39
N ALA A 783 -18.59 -11.86 28.58
CA ALA A 783 -18.11 -12.79 29.60
C ALA A 783 -16.64 -13.18 29.39
N ALA A 784 -16.20 -13.31 28.14
CA ALA A 784 -14.79 -13.56 27.82
C ALA A 784 -13.86 -12.36 28.12
N GLY A 785 -14.39 -11.16 28.39
CA GLY A 785 -13.61 -9.92 28.51
C GLY A 785 -13.58 -9.08 27.23
N GLY A 786 -14.61 -9.20 26.39
CA GLY A 786 -14.71 -8.54 25.09
C GLY A 786 -14.05 -9.36 23.97
N LEU A 787 -13.93 -8.76 22.78
CA LEU A 787 -13.27 -9.40 21.63
C LEU A 787 -11.80 -9.76 21.92
N GLU A 788 -11.13 -8.99 22.78
CA GLU A 788 -9.75 -9.31 23.19
C GLU A 788 -9.70 -10.53 24.11
N GLY A 789 -10.72 -10.71 24.94
CA GLY A 789 -10.95 -11.90 25.72
C GLY A 789 -11.16 -13.17 24.89
N VAL A 790 -12.05 -13.10 23.90
CA VAL A 790 -12.29 -14.20 22.94
C VAL A 790 -11.02 -14.51 22.14
N ALA A 791 -10.29 -13.47 21.72
CA ALA A 791 -9.03 -13.64 21.01
C ALA A 791 -7.98 -14.37 21.86
N ARG A 792 -7.92 -14.09 23.17
CA ARG A 792 -7.02 -14.78 24.11
C ARG A 792 -7.45 -16.23 24.33
N GLN A 793 -8.74 -16.48 24.58
CA GLN A 793 -9.28 -17.81 24.83
C GLN A 793 -9.04 -18.77 23.66
N ASP A 794 -9.24 -18.26 22.43
CA ASP A 794 -9.07 -19.05 21.21
C ASP A 794 -7.69 -18.88 20.57
N ASN A 795 -6.79 -18.16 21.25
CA ASN A 795 -5.41 -17.92 20.84
C ASN A 795 -5.28 -17.40 19.40
N VAL A 796 -6.12 -16.44 19.00
CA VAL A 796 -6.13 -15.80 17.67
C VAL A 796 -5.73 -14.32 17.75
N PRO A 797 -5.17 -13.70 16.69
CA PRO A 797 -4.90 -12.28 16.72
C PRO A 797 -6.20 -11.47 16.84
N ALA A 798 -6.33 -10.62 17.86
CA ALA A 798 -7.54 -9.80 18.08
C ALA A 798 -7.89 -8.91 16.87
N GLY A 799 -6.87 -8.39 16.16
CA GLY A 799 -7.08 -7.65 14.91
C GLY A 799 -7.65 -8.52 13.79
N ALA A 800 -7.25 -9.79 13.71
CA ALA A 800 -7.82 -10.73 12.76
C ALA A 800 -9.25 -11.11 13.18
N LEU A 801 -9.49 -11.42 14.46
CA LEU A 801 -10.83 -11.69 14.99
C LEU A 801 -11.81 -10.56 14.69
N LYS A 802 -11.41 -9.29 14.91
CA LYS A 802 -12.22 -8.09 14.62
C LYS A 802 -12.61 -7.98 13.14
N ASN A 803 -11.87 -8.60 12.22
CA ASN A 803 -12.24 -8.66 10.80
C ASN A 803 -13.38 -9.64 10.53
N TYR A 804 -13.61 -10.62 11.39
CA TYR A 804 -14.61 -11.68 11.20
C TYR A 804 -15.78 -11.62 12.20
N LEU A 805 -15.58 -11.05 13.40
CA LEU A 805 -16.56 -10.99 14.49
C LEU A 805 -16.67 -9.58 15.06
N ARG A 806 -17.91 -9.13 15.29
CA ARG A 806 -18.23 -7.84 15.92
C ARG A 806 -18.47 -8.00 17.42
N ALA A 807 -18.34 -6.91 18.16
CA ALA A 807 -18.53 -6.91 19.62
C ALA A 807 -19.97 -7.22 20.07
N ASP A 808 -20.94 -7.14 19.15
CA ASP A 808 -22.34 -7.52 19.37
C ASP A 808 -22.60 -9.02 19.14
N GLY A 809 -21.57 -9.82 18.86
CA GLY A 809 -21.70 -11.25 18.62
C GLY A 809 -22.03 -11.64 17.18
N ARG A 810 -22.26 -10.66 16.29
CA ARG A 810 -22.54 -10.94 14.88
C ARG A 810 -21.25 -11.07 14.10
N LEU A 811 -21.23 -11.99 13.14
CA LEU A 811 -20.12 -12.04 12.18
C LEU A 811 -20.13 -10.80 11.30
N THR A 812 -18.94 -10.35 10.91
CA THR A 812 -18.80 -9.40 9.82
C THR A 812 -19.16 -10.09 8.50
N GLN A 813 -19.34 -9.33 7.42
CA GLN A 813 -19.57 -9.93 6.11
C GLN A 813 -18.39 -10.82 5.67
N LEU A 814 -17.16 -10.51 6.08
CA LEU A 814 -15.99 -11.37 5.84
C LEU A 814 -16.11 -12.71 6.60
N GLY A 815 -16.66 -12.68 7.82
CA GLY A 815 -17.01 -13.88 8.60
C GLY A 815 -18.11 -14.71 7.95
N GLU A 816 -19.19 -14.06 7.50
CA GLU A 816 -20.30 -14.74 6.81
C GLU A 816 -19.86 -15.31 5.45
N ASP A 817 -19.04 -14.58 4.69
CA ASP A 817 -18.51 -15.02 3.39
C ASP A 817 -17.60 -16.23 3.52
N ARG A 818 -16.81 -16.29 4.62
CA ARG A 818 -15.93 -17.42 4.92
C ARG A 818 -16.70 -18.64 5.43
N LEU A 819 -17.85 -18.45 6.06
CA LEU A 819 -18.75 -19.55 6.43
C LEU A 819 -19.60 -20.05 5.25
N ASN A 820 -19.83 -19.23 4.22
CA ASN A 820 -20.66 -19.58 3.05
C ASN A 820 -19.91 -19.40 1.70
N PRO A 821 -18.77 -20.06 1.48
CA PRO A 821 -17.97 -19.83 0.27
C PRO A 821 -18.61 -20.33 -1.03
N GLY A 822 -19.54 -21.30 -0.97
CA GLY A 822 -20.15 -21.93 -2.14
C GLY A 822 -21.48 -21.32 -2.63
N GLY A 823 -22.01 -20.30 -1.96
CA GLY A 823 -23.40 -19.85 -2.18
C GLY A 823 -23.58 -18.64 -3.10
N LYS A 824 -22.52 -17.93 -3.52
CA LYS A 824 -22.68 -16.61 -4.15
C LYS A 824 -22.93 -16.67 -5.66
N ALA A 825 -23.96 -15.96 -6.11
CA ALA A 825 -24.28 -15.78 -7.51
C ALA A 825 -23.19 -15.01 -8.26
N LYS A 826 -22.96 -15.37 -9.52
CA LYS A 826 -22.14 -14.57 -10.44
C LYS A 826 -22.94 -13.33 -10.85
N ILE A 827 -22.28 -12.18 -10.89
CA ILE A 827 -22.88 -10.94 -11.39
C ILE A 827 -23.18 -11.12 -12.88
N THR A 828 -24.47 -11.06 -13.25
CA THR A 828 -24.96 -11.12 -14.63
C THR A 828 -25.31 -9.73 -15.15
N ASP A 829 -25.49 -9.59 -16.45
CA ASP A 829 -25.83 -8.30 -17.05
C ASP A 829 -27.27 -7.87 -16.69
N ALA A 830 -28.19 -8.83 -16.53
CA ALA A 830 -29.51 -8.59 -15.98
C ALA A 830 -29.46 -8.00 -14.56
N MET A 831 -28.57 -8.50 -13.69
CA MET A 831 -28.38 -7.94 -12.35
C MET A 831 -27.85 -6.51 -12.43
N LEU A 832 -26.90 -6.23 -13.32
CA LEU A 832 -26.38 -4.88 -13.53
C LEU A 832 -27.49 -3.91 -13.99
N GLN A 833 -28.36 -4.33 -14.90
CA GLN A 833 -29.52 -3.55 -15.36
C GLN A 833 -30.49 -3.26 -14.20
N THR A 834 -30.85 -4.28 -13.43
CA THR A 834 -31.71 -4.14 -12.23
C THR A 834 -31.10 -3.20 -11.19
N TRP A 835 -29.78 -3.25 -11.02
CA TRP A 835 -29.08 -2.36 -10.09
C TRP A 835 -29.05 -0.90 -10.55
N THR A 836 -28.98 -0.64 -11.86
CA THR A 836 -29.14 0.71 -12.39
C THR A 836 -30.54 1.27 -12.20
N THR A 837 -31.57 0.43 -12.32
CA THR A 837 -32.96 0.89 -12.14
C THR A 837 -33.32 1.11 -10.68
N LEU A 838 -32.60 0.49 -9.73
CA LEU A 838 -32.75 0.75 -8.29
C LEU A 838 -32.42 2.20 -7.89
N GLY A 839 -31.48 2.85 -8.58
CA GLY A 839 -31.05 4.20 -8.25
C GLY A 839 -30.46 4.34 -6.83
N HIS A 840 -30.19 5.57 -6.40
CA HIS A 840 -29.62 5.83 -5.07
C HIS A 840 -30.57 5.39 -3.94
N GLU A 841 -31.86 5.74 -4.06
CA GLU A 841 -32.86 5.48 -3.02
C GLU A 841 -33.11 3.99 -2.81
N GLY A 842 -33.17 3.20 -3.88
CA GLY A 842 -33.34 1.76 -3.80
C GLY A 842 -32.13 1.03 -3.22
N ILE A 843 -30.92 1.55 -3.46
CA ILE A 843 -29.69 1.03 -2.84
C ILE A 843 -29.65 1.35 -1.35
N GLU A 844 -30.00 2.57 -0.95
CA GLU A 844 -30.11 2.94 0.48
C GLU A 844 -31.19 2.12 1.20
N ALA A 845 -32.36 1.92 0.57
CA ALA A 845 -33.44 1.09 1.11
C ALA A 845 -33.02 -0.37 1.31
N ALA A 846 -32.14 -0.90 0.46
CA ALA A 846 -31.58 -2.23 0.62
C ALA A 846 -30.56 -2.33 1.79
N GLY A 847 -30.10 -1.21 2.35
CA GLY A 847 -29.03 -1.14 3.35
C GLY A 847 -27.66 -0.81 2.73
N GLY A 848 -27.66 0.00 1.66
CA GLY A 848 -26.49 0.33 0.86
C GLY A 848 -26.08 -0.78 -0.10
N LEU A 849 -24.92 -0.64 -0.74
CA LEU A 849 -24.37 -1.66 -1.66
C LEU A 849 -24.19 -3.02 -0.97
N ASP A 850 -23.87 -3.05 0.32
CA ASP A 850 -23.74 -4.30 1.07
C ASP A 850 -25.10 -4.99 1.26
N GLY A 851 -26.17 -4.20 1.33
CA GLY A 851 -27.56 -4.65 1.36
C GLY A 851 -28.03 -5.24 0.03
N VAL A 852 -27.74 -4.55 -1.08
CA VAL A 852 -27.99 -5.05 -2.45
C VAL A 852 -27.22 -6.36 -2.69
N ALA A 853 -25.96 -6.43 -2.24
CA ALA A 853 -25.15 -7.63 -2.36
C ALA A 853 -25.75 -8.83 -1.60
N LYS A 854 -26.37 -8.60 -0.43
CA LYS A 854 -27.09 -9.63 0.32
C LYS A 854 -28.37 -10.06 -0.37
N ARG A 855 -29.20 -9.09 -0.79
CA ARG A 855 -30.48 -9.37 -1.46
C ARG A 855 -30.29 -10.24 -2.69
N ASP A 856 -29.27 -9.91 -3.49
CA ASP A 856 -29.03 -10.59 -4.76
C ASP A 856 -27.93 -11.66 -4.66
N ASN A 857 -27.50 -11.97 -3.43
CA ASN A 857 -26.55 -13.03 -3.10
C ASN A 857 -25.23 -12.97 -3.91
N VAL A 858 -24.66 -11.77 -4.10
CA VAL A 858 -23.40 -11.54 -4.82
C VAL A 858 -22.27 -11.08 -3.89
N PRO A 859 -20.99 -11.25 -4.26
CA PRO A 859 -19.90 -10.68 -3.47
C PRO A 859 -19.95 -9.15 -3.47
N ALA A 860 -20.07 -8.52 -2.29
CA ALA A 860 -20.17 -7.06 -2.17
C ALA A 860 -18.96 -6.32 -2.76
N ALA A 861 -17.76 -6.89 -2.64
CA ALA A 861 -16.56 -6.34 -3.28
C ALA A 861 -16.65 -6.37 -4.83
N ALA A 862 -17.24 -7.44 -5.38
CA ALA A 862 -17.48 -7.52 -6.83
C ALA A 862 -18.55 -6.52 -7.25
N LEU A 863 -19.67 -6.42 -6.52
CA LEU A 863 -20.73 -5.43 -6.77
C LEU A 863 -20.19 -3.99 -6.83
N LYS A 864 -19.36 -3.60 -5.84
CA LYS A 864 -18.71 -2.27 -5.77
C LYS A 864 -17.79 -1.98 -6.96
N THR A 865 -17.36 -3.00 -7.71
CA THR A 865 -16.58 -2.82 -8.94
C THR A 865 -17.45 -2.36 -10.11
N TYR A 866 -18.74 -2.72 -10.12
CA TYR A 866 -19.66 -2.43 -11.22
C TYR A 866 -20.68 -1.31 -10.89
N LEU A 867 -21.01 -1.10 -9.62
CA LEU A 867 -22.06 -0.17 -9.18
C LEU A 867 -21.56 0.77 -8.07
N ARG A 868 -21.93 2.04 -8.16
CA ARG A 868 -21.66 3.08 -7.16
C ARG A 868 -22.84 3.24 -6.19
N ALA A 869 -22.57 3.84 -5.03
CA ALA A 869 -23.59 4.04 -4.00
C ALA A 869 -24.71 5.02 -4.42
N ASP A 870 -24.49 5.83 -5.45
CA ASP A 870 -25.47 6.74 -6.06
C ASP A 870 -26.39 6.05 -7.09
N GLY A 871 -26.29 4.72 -7.25
CA GLY A 871 -27.08 3.96 -8.23
C GLY A 871 -26.53 3.97 -9.65
N ARG A 872 -25.45 4.71 -9.91
CA ARG A 872 -24.83 4.74 -11.25
C ARG A 872 -23.84 3.59 -11.40
N LEU A 873 -23.74 3.06 -12.62
CA LEU A 873 -22.66 2.12 -12.93
C LEU A 873 -21.31 2.82 -12.81
N THR A 874 -20.31 2.06 -12.35
CA THR A 874 -18.93 2.42 -12.62
C THR A 874 -18.67 2.33 -14.12
N GLN A 875 -17.56 2.92 -14.61
CA GLN A 875 -17.18 2.74 -16.02
C GLN A 875 -17.03 1.25 -16.39
N PHE A 876 -16.62 0.41 -15.45
CA PHE A 876 -16.52 -1.04 -15.64
C PHE A 876 -17.89 -1.72 -15.75
N GLY A 877 -18.89 -1.26 -14.98
CA GLY A 877 -20.30 -1.64 -15.16
C GLY A 877 -20.89 -1.20 -16.49
N ALA A 878 -20.62 0.04 -16.90
CA ALA A 878 -21.09 0.59 -18.17
C ALA A 878 -20.45 -0.10 -19.38
N ASP A 879 -19.14 -0.34 -19.35
CA ASP A 879 -18.41 -1.03 -20.42
C ASP A 879 -18.85 -2.49 -20.56
N ARG A 880 -19.27 -3.14 -19.46
CA ARG A 880 -19.82 -4.49 -19.48
C ARG A 880 -21.24 -4.55 -20.04
N LEU A 881 -22.07 -3.55 -19.74
CA LEU A 881 -23.45 -3.50 -20.23
C LEU A 881 -23.59 -3.00 -21.68
N ASN A 882 -22.60 -2.30 -22.21
CA ASN A 882 -22.60 -1.85 -23.61
C ASN A 882 -21.25 -2.13 -24.31
N PRO A 883 -20.92 -3.40 -24.57
CA PRO A 883 -19.67 -3.76 -25.22
C PRO A 883 -19.61 -3.34 -26.71
N ASP A 884 -20.76 -3.29 -27.39
CA ASP A 884 -20.85 -3.08 -28.85
C ASP A 884 -20.88 -1.59 -29.24
N GLY A 885 -21.20 -0.68 -28.30
CA GLY A 885 -21.20 0.76 -28.53
C GLY A 885 -19.83 1.43 -28.50
N LYS A 886 -18.72 0.67 -28.36
CA LYS A 886 -17.37 1.21 -28.20
C LYS A 886 -16.55 1.14 -29.49
N ALA A 887 -15.90 2.26 -29.82
CA ALA A 887 -15.02 2.35 -30.99
C ALA A 887 -13.80 1.42 -30.84
N LYS A 888 -13.41 0.76 -31.94
CA LYS A 888 -12.14 0.03 -32.00
C LYS A 888 -11.00 1.04 -32.00
N ILE A 889 -9.97 0.79 -31.18
CA ILE A 889 -8.75 1.59 -31.17
C ILE A 889 -8.08 1.50 -32.55
N THR A 890 -7.98 2.62 -33.25
CA THR A 890 -7.31 2.74 -34.56
C THR A 890 -5.92 3.33 -34.42
N ASP A 891 -5.10 3.20 -35.47
CA ASP A 891 -3.76 3.78 -35.47
C ASP A 891 -3.82 5.31 -35.47
N THR A 892 -4.83 5.89 -36.11
CA THR A 892 -5.13 7.34 -36.02
C THR A 892 -5.39 7.77 -34.58
N MET A 893 -6.21 7.03 -33.83
CA MET A 893 -6.46 7.33 -32.41
C MET A 893 -5.17 7.28 -31.59
N LEU A 894 -4.30 6.30 -31.84
CA LEU A 894 -3.01 6.18 -31.16
C LEU A 894 -2.08 7.37 -31.46
N GLN A 895 -2.04 7.84 -32.72
CA GLN A 895 -1.29 9.06 -33.07
C GLN A 895 -1.86 10.29 -32.37
N THR A 896 -3.18 10.45 -32.36
CA THR A 896 -3.86 11.57 -31.68
C THR A 896 -3.58 11.55 -30.17
N TRP A 897 -3.60 10.37 -29.54
CA TRP A 897 -3.28 10.22 -28.12
C TRP A 897 -1.81 10.50 -27.81
N LYS A 898 -0.89 10.11 -28.70
CA LYS A 898 0.53 10.43 -28.59
C LYS A 898 0.76 11.95 -28.70
N ALA A 899 0.03 12.62 -29.58
CA ALA A 899 0.10 14.07 -29.77
C ALA A 899 -0.50 14.87 -28.60
N LEU A 900 -1.51 14.34 -27.90
CA LEU A 900 -2.11 15.01 -26.73
C LEU A 900 -1.09 15.27 -25.61
N GLY A 901 -0.14 14.35 -25.41
CA GLY A 901 0.81 14.42 -24.30
C GLY A 901 0.13 14.43 -22.91
N GLN A 902 0.93 14.63 -21.86
CA GLN A 902 0.41 14.62 -20.49
C GLN A 902 -0.61 15.74 -20.24
N ALA A 903 -0.38 16.92 -20.81
CA ALA A 903 -1.25 18.09 -20.64
C ALA A 903 -2.62 17.87 -21.29
N GLY A 904 -2.67 17.35 -22.52
CA GLY A 904 -3.92 17.06 -23.21
C GLY A 904 -4.72 15.93 -22.54
N ILE A 905 -4.06 14.89 -22.03
CA ILE A 905 -4.73 13.83 -21.25
C ILE A 905 -5.31 14.40 -19.95
N LYS A 906 -4.57 15.27 -19.25
CA LYS A 906 -5.08 15.89 -18.02
C LYS A 906 -6.27 16.80 -18.31
N ALA A 907 -6.20 17.61 -19.37
CA ALA A 907 -7.29 18.48 -19.82
C ALA A 907 -8.55 17.68 -20.21
N ALA A 908 -8.38 16.48 -20.76
CA ALA A 908 -9.51 15.61 -21.07
C ALA A 908 -10.18 14.98 -19.83
N GLY A 909 -9.63 15.13 -18.61
CA GLY A 909 -10.11 14.46 -17.40
C GLY A 909 -9.37 13.14 -17.08
N GLY A 910 -8.11 13.03 -17.52
CA GLY A 910 -7.30 11.82 -17.40
C GLY A 910 -7.61 10.80 -18.49
N LEU A 911 -7.08 9.58 -18.34
CA LEU A 911 -7.34 8.49 -19.30
C LEU A 911 -8.81 8.14 -19.40
N ASP A 912 -9.56 8.25 -18.30
CA ASP A 912 -11.00 8.00 -18.28
C ASP A 912 -11.75 9.03 -19.15
N GLY A 913 -11.28 10.27 -19.17
CA GLY A 913 -11.83 11.33 -20.01
C GLY A 913 -11.47 11.21 -21.49
N VAL A 914 -10.22 10.82 -21.81
CA VAL A 914 -9.81 10.47 -23.19
C VAL A 914 -10.64 9.28 -23.72
N ALA A 915 -10.86 8.27 -22.88
CA ALA A 915 -11.69 7.11 -23.24
C ALA A 915 -13.15 7.48 -23.53
N LYS A 916 -13.71 8.43 -22.78
CA LYS A 916 -15.05 8.97 -23.03
C LYS A 916 -15.10 9.78 -24.32
N ARG A 917 -14.16 10.71 -24.53
CA ARG A 917 -14.10 11.57 -25.72
C ARG A 917 -14.02 10.75 -27.00
N ASP A 918 -13.18 9.73 -27.00
CA ASP A 918 -12.91 8.92 -28.20
C ASP A 918 -13.75 7.62 -28.22
N ASN A 919 -14.69 7.49 -27.28
CA ASN A 919 -15.61 6.38 -27.11
C ASN A 919 -14.95 4.98 -27.15
N VAL A 920 -13.79 4.83 -26.51
CA VAL A 920 -13.05 3.55 -26.41
C VAL A 920 -13.12 2.97 -24.99
N PRO A 921 -13.00 1.64 -24.79
CA PRO A 921 -12.98 1.06 -23.45
C PRO A 921 -11.75 1.53 -22.69
N VAL A 922 -11.90 1.99 -21.44
CA VAL A 922 -10.78 2.59 -20.70
C VAL A 922 -9.67 1.58 -20.39
N ALA A 923 -10.05 0.32 -20.19
CA ALA A 923 -9.11 -0.79 -20.01
C ALA A 923 -8.32 -1.05 -21.30
N ALA A 924 -8.97 -0.94 -22.46
CA ALA A 924 -8.29 -1.04 -23.75
C ALA A 924 -7.35 0.15 -23.96
N LEU A 925 -7.79 1.39 -23.70
CA LEU A 925 -6.95 2.59 -23.78
C LEU A 925 -5.69 2.47 -22.91
N LYS A 926 -5.83 2.02 -21.65
CA LYS A 926 -4.71 1.82 -20.71
C LYS A 926 -3.67 0.80 -21.21
N ASN A 927 -4.07 -0.12 -22.10
CA ASN A 927 -3.12 -1.04 -22.73
C ASN A 927 -2.24 -0.36 -23.77
N TYR A 928 -2.64 0.79 -24.33
CA TYR A 928 -1.93 1.47 -25.42
C TYR A 928 -1.39 2.86 -25.03
N LEU A 929 -1.95 3.52 -24.00
CA LEU A 929 -1.60 4.88 -23.58
C LEU A 929 -1.39 4.97 -22.06
N ARG A 930 -0.33 5.66 -21.64
CA ARG A 930 -0.01 5.96 -20.23
C ARG A 930 -0.53 7.33 -19.83
N ALA A 931 -0.72 7.54 -18.53
CA ALA A 931 -1.19 8.81 -17.97
C ALA A 931 -0.23 10.00 -18.18
N ASP A 932 1.03 9.74 -18.52
CA ASP A 932 2.04 10.76 -18.86
C ASP A 932 2.03 11.16 -20.34
N GLY A 933 1.04 10.72 -21.13
CA GLY A 933 0.94 11.06 -22.55
C GLY A 933 1.71 10.13 -23.48
N ARG A 934 2.53 9.22 -22.95
CA ARG A 934 3.32 8.31 -23.77
C ARG A 934 2.53 7.06 -24.12
N LEU A 935 2.72 6.55 -25.32
CA LEU A 935 2.21 5.24 -25.67
C LEU A 935 2.91 4.15 -24.83
N THR A 936 2.16 3.10 -24.49
CA THR A 936 2.77 1.87 -23.98
C THR A 936 3.52 1.17 -25.11
N GLN A 937 4.32 0.16 -24.79
CA GLN A 937 4.97 -0.65 -25.82
C GLN A 937 3.96 -1.24 -26.82
N ARG A 938 2.76 -1.61 -26.36
CA ARG A 938 1.70 -2.14 -27.23
C ARG A 938 1.13 -1.07 -28.17
N GLY A 939 1.10 0.19 -27.73
CA GLY A 939 0.77 1.37 -28.55
C GLY A 939 1.83 1.65 -29.61
N GLU A 940 3.11 1.68 -29.22
CA GLU A 940 4.22 1.89 -30.14
C GLU A 940 4.37 0.75 -31.15
N ASP A 941 4.24 -0.50 -30.70
CA ASP A 941 4.32 -1.69 -31.57
C ASP A 941 3.19 -1.72 -32.61
N ARG A 942 2.03 -1.16 -32.27
CA ARG A 942 0.89 -1.07 -33.17
C ARG A 942 1.04 0.06 -34.18
N LEU A 943 1.61 1.20 -33.77
CA LEU A 943 1.91 2.32 -34.68
C LEU A 943 3.11 2.05 -35.59
N ASN A 944 4.07 1.24 -35.16
CA ASN A 944 5.25 0.88 -35.92
C ASN A 944 5.31 -0.64 -36.19
N PRO A 945 4.37 -1.20 -36.97
CA PRO A 945 4.32 -2.64 -37.23
C PRO A 945 5.41 -3.11 -38.21
N GLY A 946 6.09 -2.19 -38.91
CA GLY A 946 7.07 -2.48 -39.94
C GLY A 946 8.52 -2.42 -39.46
N GLY A 947 9.16 -3.60 -39.36
CA GLY A 947 10.62 -3.71 -39.44
C GLY A 947 11.38 -3.45 -38.14
N LYS A 948 11.15 -4.25 -37.10
CA LYS A 948 12.08 -4.29 -35.96
C LYS A 948 13.42 -4.90 -36.44
N ALA A 949 14.52 -4.17 -36.26
CA ALA A 949 15.85 -4.60 -36.64
C ALA A 949 16.24 -5.89 -35.91
N LYS A 950 16.80 -6.85 -36.65
CA LYS A 950 17.45 -8.02 -36.03
C LYS A 950 18.67 -7.51 -35.27
N ILE A 951 18.80 -7.91 -34.01
CA ILE A 951 20.01 -7.63 -33.22
C ILE A 951 21.21 -8.20 -33.96
N THR A 952 22.19 -7.35 -34.29
CA THR A 952 23.46 -7.73 -34.91
C THR A 952 24.59 -7.67 -33.90
N ASP A 953 25.72 -8.28 -34.23
CA ASP A 953 26.90 -8.29 -33.35
C ASP A 953 27.47 -6.85 -33.21
N ALA A 954 27.40 -6.06 -34.28
CA ALA A 954 27.76 -4.64 -34.27
C ALA A 954 26.86 -3.82 -33.32
N MET A 955 25.56 -4.11 -33.28
CA MET A 955 24.65 -3.48 -32.32
C MET A 955 25.02 -3.84 -30.88
N LEU A 956 25.34 -5.11 -30.61
CA LEU A 956 25.77 -5.55 -29.28
C LEU A 956 27.05 -4.83 -28.85
N GLN A 957 28.07 -4.74 -29.71
CA GLN A 957 29.29 -3.99 -29.43
C GLN A 957 29.03 -2.50 -29.22
N THR A 958 28.17 -1.88 -30.04
CA THR A 958 27.79 -0.47 -29.90
C THR A 958 27.05 -0.21 -28.59
N TRP A 959 26.20 -1.15 -28.16
CA TRP A 959 25.48 -1.07 -26.89
C TRP A 959 26.39 -1.27 -25.68
N THR A 960 27.37 -2.17 -25.79
CA THR A 960 28.39 -2.33 -24.75
C THR A 960 29.26 -1.08 -24.63
N ALA A 961 29.64 -0.49 -25.78
CA ALA A 961 30.44 0.74 -25.82
C ALA A 961 29.69 1.98 -25.29
N LEU A 962 28.35 2.00 -25.36
CA LEU A 962 27.54 3.07 -24.76
C LEU A 962 27.72 3.13 -23.24
N GLY A 963 27.91 1.97 -22.59
CA GLY A 963 27.92 1.86 -21.13
C GLY A 963 26.65 2.39 -20.46
N GLN A 964 26.62 2.40 -19.14
CA GLN A 964 25.46 2.87 -18.38
C GLN A 964 25.07 4.32 -18.73
N ALA A 965 26.07 5.21 -18.83
CA ALA A 965 25.84 6.63 -19.09
C ALA A 965 25.22 6.88 -20.47
N GLY A 966 25.68 6.18 -21.51
CA GLY A 966 25.12 6.29 -22.86
C GLY A 966 23.71 5.70 -22.94
N ILE A 967 23.45 4.59 -22.25
CA ILE A 967 22.12 3.99 -22.19
C ILE A 967 21.14 4.90 -21.45
N GLU A 968 21.52 5.47 -20.31
CA GLU A 968 20.68 6.44 -19.60
C GLU A 968 20.44 7.71 -20.42
N ALA A 969 21.46 8.22 -21.12
CA ALA A 969 21.34 9.39 -22.00
C ALA A 969 20.36 9.17 -23.16
N THR A 970 20.24 7.95 -23.68
CA THR A 970 19.25 7.60 -24.71
C THR A 970 17.83 7.40 -24.15
N GLY A 971 17.64 7.41 -22.82
CA GLY A 971 16.36 7.17 -22.16
C GLY A 971 16.21 5.76 -21.57
N GLY A 972 17.33 5.14 -21.19
CA GLY A 972 17.40 3.77 -20.68
C GLY A 972 17.36 2.73 -21.81
N LEU A 973 17.20 1.46 -21.46
CA LEU A 973 17.07 0.38 -22.45
C LEU A 973 15.88 0.60 -23.41
N ASP A 974 14.81 1.23 -22.93
CA ASP A 974 13.67 1.61 -23.79
C ASP A 974 14.07 2.68 -24.82
N GLY A 975 15.07 3.50 -24.52
CA GLY A 975 15.66 4.51 -25.38
C GLY A 975 16.61 3.92 -26.43
N VAL A 976 17.52 3.04 -26.01
CA VAL A 976 18.40 2.27 -26.91
C VAL A 976 17.58 1.43 -27.88
N ALA A 977 16.56 0.73 -27.38
CA ALA A 977 15.62 -0.05 -28.18
C ALA A 977 14.91 0.80 -29.25
N ARG A 978 14.58 2.05 -28.92
CA ARG A 978 13.99 3.00 -29.86
C ARG A 978 15.00 3.50 -30.89
N ARG A 979 16.19 3.92 -30.46
CA ARG A 979 17.26 4.42 -31.33
C ARG A 979 17.62 3.41 -32.40
N ASP A 980 17.75 2.15 -32.00
CA ASP A 980 18.27 1.09 -32.86
C ASP A 980 17.14 0.19 -33.41
N ASN A 981 15.88 0.59 -33.19
CA ASN A 981 14.67 -0.05 -33.69
C ASN A 981 14.55 -1.56 -33.35
N VAL A 982 14.87 -1.94 -32.10
CA VAL A 982 14.86 -3.32 -31.59
C VAL A 982 13.76 -3.49 -30.53
N PRO A 983 13.03 -4.63 -30.45
CA PRO A 983 12.07 -4.81 -29.37
C PRO A 983 12.78 -4.81 -28.02
N VAL A 984 12.35 -3.97 -27.08
CA VAL A 984 13.05 -3.82 -25.80
C VAL A 984 13.08 -5.11 -24.97
N ALA A 985 12.05 -5.95 -25.08
CA ALA A 985 12.06 -7.28 -24.46
C ALA A 985 13.15 -8.18 -25.04
N VAL A 986 13.47 -8.02 -26.33
CA VAL A 986 14.57 -8.73 -26.98
C VAL A 986 15.91 -8.08 -26.61
N LEU A 987 16.02 -6.75 -26.60
CA LEU A 987 17.22 -6.04 -26.13
C LEU A 987 17.61 -6.46 -24.71
N LYS A 988 16.65 -6.53 -23.78
CA LYS A 988 16.84 -6.97 -22.40
C LYS A 988 17.33 -8.41 -22.28
N ASN A 989 17.14 -9.24 -23.30
CA ASN A 989 17.71 -10.58 -23.32
C ASN A 989 19.21 -10.58 -23.64
N TYR A 990 19.78 -9.50 -24.19
CA TYR A 990 21.19 -9.42 -24.60
C TYR A 990 21.98 -8.31 -23.88
N LEU A 991 21.32 -7.30 -23.30
CA LEU A 991 21.95 -6.11 -22.70
C LEU A 991 21.27 -5.72 -21.39
N HIS A 992 22.07 -5.50 -20.35
CA HIS A 992 21.65 -4.96 -19.05
C HIS A 992 21.61 -3.42 -19.07
N ALA A 993 20.91 -2.82 -18.09
CA ALA A 993 20.72 -1.37 -18.04
C ALA A 993 22.01 -0.58 -17.73
N ASP A 994 23.04 -1.26 -17.23
CA ASP A 994 24.38 -0.71 -16.99
C ASP A 994 25.31 -0.79 -18.22
N GLY A 995 24.81 -1.33 -19.34
CA GLY A 995 25.59 -1.49 -20.58
C GLY A 995 26.41 -2.75 -20.65
N SER A 996 26.41 -3.59 -19.62
CA SER A 996 26.98 -4.95 -19.71
C SER A 996 26.07 -5.86 -20.55
N LEU A 997 26.68 -6.84 -21.24
CA LEU A 997 25.92 -7.85 -21.95
C LEU A 997 25.38 -8.88 -20.98
N THR A 998 24.20 -9.43 -21.26
CA THR A 998 23.72 -10.62 -20.55
C THR A 998 24.53 -11.84 -21.03
N GLN A 999 24.45 -12.97 -20.30
CA GLN A 999 25.02 -14.24 -20.76
C GLN A 999 24.65 -14.60 -22.22
N ARG A 1000 23.44 -14.24 -22.67
CA ARG A 1000 22.98 -14.50 -24.04
C ARG A 1000 23.59 -13.51 -25.05
N GLY A 1001 23.88 -12.27 -24.63
CA GLY A 1001 24.70 -11.28 -25.34
C GLY A 1001 26.15 -11.74 -25.49
N GLU A 1002 26.76 -12.16 -24.39
CA GLU A 1002 28.13 -12.66 -24.33
C GLU A 1002 28.30 -13.93 -25.15
N ASN A 1003 27.47 -14.95 -24.94
CA ASN A 1003 27.52 -16.19 -25.71
C ASN A 1003 27.35 -15.96 -27.22
N ARG A 1004 26.64 -14.90 -27.61
CA ARG A 1004 26.45 -14.55 -29.01
C ARG A 1004 27.70 -13.89 -29.61
N LEU A 1005 28.41 -13.06 -28.85
CA LEU A 1005 29.70 -12.51 -29.27
C LEU A 1005 30.81 -13.57 -29.22
N LEU A 1006 30.84 -14.42 -28.19
CA LEU A 1006 31.87 -15.45 -27.98
C LEU A 1006 31.79 -16.62 -28.97
N ARG A 1007 30.59 -17.08 -29.35
CA ARG A 1007 30.42 -18.19 -30.33
C ARG A 1007 31.06 -17.94 -31.69
N LYS A 1008 31.39 -16.69 -32.03
CA LYS A 1008 32.02 -16.31 -33.30
C LYS A 1008 33.51 -16.05 -33.18
N ALA A 1009 34.03 -15.86 -31.97
CA ALA A 1009 35.45 -15.59 -31.70
C ALA A 1009 36.31 -16.86 -31.58
N GLY A 1010 35.73 -18.05 -31.80
CA GLY A 1010 36.48 -19.32 -31.80
C GLY A 1010 36.89 -19.85 -30.43
N ALA A 1011 36.58 -19.16 -29.33
CA ALA A 1011 36.89 -19.63 -27.99
C ALA A 1011 35.77 -20.54 -27.45
N GLN A 1012 36.06 -21.82 -27.24
CA GLN A 1012 35.21 -22.68 -26.41
C GLN A 1012 35.27 -22.19 -24.95
N PRO A 1013 34.13 -22.12 -24.24
CA PRO A 1013 34.14 -21.90 -22.81
C PRO A 1013 34.58 -23.18 -22.08
N MET A 1014 35.52 -23.06 -21.14
CA MET A 1014 35.83 -24.09 -20.15
C MET A 1014 34.70 -24.23 -19.13
#